data_AF-A0A9X2F704-F1
#
_entry.id   AF-A0A9X2F704-F1
#
_cell.length_a   1.000
_cell.length_b   1.000
_cell.length_c   1.000
_cell.angle_alpha   90.00
_cell.angle_beta   90.00
_cell.angle_gamma   90.00
#
_symmetry.space_group_name_H-M   'P 1'
#
loop_
_entity.id
_entity.type
_entity.pdbx_description
1 polymer ?
#
loop_
_entity_poly.entity_id
_entity_poly.type
_entity_poly.pdbx_seq_one_letter_code
_entity_poly.pdbx_strand_id
1 'polypeptide(L)'
;MAKLDETQMRKAVCGVRNDARSGWNILYSAFRIPNSEFIVTALLIVAVCPYAQADAPEKVTFDDHVAPIFREHCLACHDSGGKSGDLSLESYGDTMTGGASGKIVEPGVAGDSRLYQLMAHIETPVMPPGSDKLPDEQLNLVKAWIDGGLLENSGSKALKSKKPAVEAFVPSADNRPSGEPAMPGGFFREPVLRTETAGAVADVAASPWAPLIALTGQRQVLLYHADTRELLAALPFVVGQPQVVRFSRNGDLLMVGGGRGASLGVVHLWNIKTGERIAEVGDELDTILAADLLADHTLVAMGGPRKRVQVHRTADGSLAYSITKHTDWVTALEFSPDGQLLVTADRSGGVHLWEAVTGRPVAALNGHKAAITSVSWRGDSKLVVTASDDGDIRTWQPRGNQVKQWRAGPGVLDVSFTKDGRVVTVGRDRVARLYNTDGKELKKLGTGDDITLAIAATHDETKAVFTDWTGAVRLVNLESGEELGRLDANPPTLTMRLDAANNALAEIVPKIEPAEQALAAATMTLSGATEVVEKHKAAKQAATDALAKLEKARGEQQAQLELRKQEMDELNKALMTVVDEQHAAEAKLEELKQHLATVGNQQGEEADGKAAAEIEGKIAEQESALEGILAKREETAAKKPKLAESRKAARSSLDSLAGQLKEKREALKKLEAEEKSLPKIDALTAERDRLQQQLDAERQAKAAAEHNIAAIAAEIEAYAAAQVELEATFAQQESTVEAKTGELGKLEEQYAAEQAKVDEVAAELEALRKQMEKLESKRKELAAVASTAEQAASSLEAELAELSNEKAKVEKALSDFHATAELRKQFEPGN
;
A
#
# COMPACT_ATOMS: atom_id res chain seq x y z
N MET A 1 -14.48 -38.90 -25.67
CA MET A 1 -15.84 -39.36 -26.06
C MET A 1 -16.53 -39.94 -24.84
N ALA A 2 -17.44 -39.17 -24.23
CA ALA A 2 -18.60 -39.63 -23.46
C ALA A 2 -19.45 -38.38 -23.20
N LYS A 3 -20.62 -38.31 -23.83
CA LYS A 3 -21.63 -37.27 -23.62
C LYS A 3 -22.26 -37.50 -22.25
N LEU A 4 -22.40 -36.45 -21.44
CA LEU A 4 -23.28 -36.45 -20.28
C LEU A 4 -24.40 -35.43 -20.50
N ASP A 5 -25.59 -35.91 -20.18
CA ASP A 5 -26.92 -35.50 -20.62
C ASP A 5 -27.51 -34.45 -19.67
N GLU A 6 -28.03 -33.37 -20.26
CA GLU A 6 -28.50 -32.12 -19.65
C GLU A 6 -29.88 -32.26 -18.96
N THR A 7 -30.43 -33.48 -18.90
CA THR A 7 -31.85 -33.70 -18.54
C THR A 7 -32.09 -34.09 -17.07
N GLN A 8 -31.05 -34.15 -16.23
CA GLN A 8 -31.18 -34.53 -14.80
C GLN A 8 -31.16 -33.34 -13.80
N MET A 9 -30.90 -32.11 -14.23
CA MET A 9 -30.83 -30.94 -13.32
C MET A 9 -32.15 -30.17 -13.11
N ARG A 10 -33.27 -30.55 -13.76
CA ARG A 10 -34.54 -29.78 -13.70
C ARG A 10 -35.61 -30.32 -12.75
N LYS A 11 -35.28 -31.14 -11.74
CA LYS A 11 -36.29 -31.70 -10.81
C LYS A 11 -36.00 -31.56 -9.30
N ALA A 12 -35.20 -30.58 -8.90
CA ALA A 12 -34.92 -30.34 -7.48
C ALA A 12 -35.01 -28.87 -7.05
N VAL A 13 -35.96 -28.08 -7.58
CA VAL A 13 -36.36 -26.79 -6.97
C VAL A 13 -37.84 -26.57 -7.20
N CYS A 14 -38.71 -27.22 -6.41
CA CYS A 14 -40.11 -26.84 -6.30
C CYS A 14 -40.72 -27.36 -4.99
N GLY A 15 -41.13 -26.43 -4.13
CA GLY A 15 -41.64 -26.65 -2.76
C GLY A 15 -40.74 -25.90 -1.79
N VAL A 16 -41.09 -24.70 -1.34
CA VAL A 16 -42.04 -24.46 -0.24
C VAL A 16 -42.85 -23.16 -0.44
N ARG A 17 -44.07 -23.19 0.10
CA ARG A 17 -45.20 -22.27 -0.03
C ARG A 17 -45.02 -20.88 0.60
N ASN A 18 -45.77 -19.94 0.00
CA ASN A 18 -46.33 -18.70 0.53
C ASN A 18 -46.86 -18.79 1.98
N ASP A 19 -46.53 -17.79 2.79
CA ASP A 19 -47.53 -16.99 3.55
C ASP A 19 -46.86 -15.78 4.22
N ALA A 20 -47.38 -14.57 3.97
CA ALA A 20 -47.50 -13.44 4.92
C ALA A 20 -47.70 -12.10 4.18
N ARG A 21 -48.97 -11.74 3.97
CA ARG A 21 -49.43 -10.34 3.95
C ARG A 21 -49.91 -10.01 5.37
N SER A 22 -49.40 -8.93 5.98
CA SER A 22 -50.17 -7.91 6.73
C SER A 22 -49.36 -7.21 7.84
N GLY A 23 -49.46 -5.88 7.85
CA GLY A 23 -49.14 -4.99 8.97
C GLY A 23 -47.65 -4.65 9.13
N TRP A 24 -47.21 -3.43 9.43
CA TRP A 24 -47.79 -2.35 10.21
C TRP A 24 -47.24 -1.00 9.72
N ASN A 25 -48.11 0.00 9.59
CA ASN A 25 -47.76 1.42 9.71
C ASN A 25 -47.57 1.76 11.21
N ILE A 26 -46.86 2.87 11.47
CA ILE A 26 -46.82 3.73 12.68
C ILE A 26 -45.39 3.84 13.28
N LEU A 27 -44.79 5.04 13.14
CA LEU A 27 -44.25 5.93 14.21
C LEU A 27 -43.45 7.05 13.52
N TYR A 28 -44.02 8.24 13.36
CA TYR A 28 -43.96 9.40 14.25
C TYR A 28 -42.59 10.09 14.37
N SER A 29 -42.60 11.32 13.85
CA SER A 29 -41.72 12.47 14.08
C SER A 29 -41.39 12.75 15.55
N ALA A 30 -40.20 13.29 15.82
CA ALA A 30 -39.99 14.62 16.41
C ALA A 30 -38.54 14.80 16.91
N PHE A 31 -37.80 15.75 16.35
CA PHE A 31 -36.81 16.52 17.11
C PHE A 31 -36.93 17.98 16.68
N ARG A 32 -37.28 18.82 17.66
CA ARG A 32 -37.57 20.25 17.54
C ARG A 32 -36.95 20.92 18.76
N ILE A 33 -35.98 21.81 18.59
CA ILE A 33 -35.72 22.97 19.48
C ILE A 33 -35.00 24.07 18.64
N PRO A 34 -34.97 25.37 19.00
CA PRO A 34 -36.00 26.35 18.62
C PRO A 34 -35.47 27.75 18.18
N ASN A 35 -36.38 28.53 17.58
CA ASN A 35 -36.66 29.98 17.70
C ASN A 35 -35.54 31.03 17.94
N SER A 36 -35.55 32.10 17.13
CA SER A 36 -36.13 33.43 17.46
C SER A 36 -35.80 34.44 16.33
N GLU A 37 -36.78 34.83 15.51
CA GLU A 37 -37.65 36.01 15.63
C GLU A 37 -37.02 37.34 15.19
N PHE A 38 -37.49 37.86 14.05
CA PHE A 38 -37.94 39.26 13.90
C PHE A 38 -39.00 39.33 12.80
N ILE A 39 -40.24 39.59 13.21
CA ILE A 39 -41.43 39.93 12.42
C ILE A 39 -41.50 41.48 12.42
N VAL A 40 -41.86 42.21 11.35
CA VAL A 40 -43.16 42.90 11.17
C VAL A 40 -43.03 43.96 10.05
N THR A 41 -43.69 43.68 8.91
CA THR A 41 -44.72 44.52 8.22
C THR A 41 -44.36 45.80 7.46
N ALA A 42 -44.64 45.82 6.13
CA ALA A 42 -45.48 46.79 5.41
C ALA A 42 -45.48 46.44 3.90
N LEU A 43 -46.58 45.90 3.35
CA LEU A 43 -47.70 46.57 2.64
C LEU A 43 -47.45 46.81 1.13
N LEU A 44 -48.28 46.12 0.33
CA LEU A 44 -48.44 46.19 -1.12
C LEU A 44 -48.69 47.63 -1.63
N ILE A 45 -47.86 48.10 -2.55
CA ILE A 45 -48.27 48.97 -3.67
C ILE A 45 -47.62 48.45 -4.96
N VAL A 46 -48.48 48.12 -5.91
CA VAL A 46 -48.17 47.68 -7.27
C VAL A 46 -47.46 48.81 -8.01
N ALA A 47 -46.18 48.61 -8.32
CA ALA A 47 -45.46 49.36 -9.36
C ALA A 47 -45.06 48.37 -10.45
N VAL A 48 -45.73 48.48 -11.59
CA VAL A 48 -45.35 47.79 -12.83
C VAL A 48 -44.05 48.42 -13.31
N CYS A 49 -42.92 47.81 -12.95
CA CYS A 49 -41.64 47.98 -13.66
C CYS A 49 -41.39 46.70 -14.46
N PRO A 50 -41.05 46.79 -15.75
CA PRO A 50 -40.77 45.61 -16.55
C PRO A 50 -39.52 44.93 -16.01
N TYR A 51 -39.68 43.68 -15.54
CA TYR A 51 -38.57 42.75 -15.45
C TYR A 51 -38.02 42.59 -16.87
N ALA A 52 -36.85 43.15 -17.12
CA ALA A 52 -35.99 42.63 -18.16
C ALA A 52 -35.75 41.15 -17.83
N GLN A 53 -36.26 40.26 -18.69
CA GLN A 53 -35.81 38.89 -18.73
C GLN A 53 -34.30 38.95 -18.95
N ALA A 54 -33.52 38.51 -17.96
CA ALA A 54 -32.15 38.14 -18.22
C ALA A 54 -32.21 36.90 -19.12
N ASP A 55 -31.90 37.09 -20.39
CA ASP A 55 -31.71 36.00 -21.34
C ASP A 55 -30.71 34.99 -20.77
N ALA A 56 -30.97 33.71 -21.03
CA ALA A 56 -30.01 32.64 -20.74
C ALA A 56 -28.64 33.00 -21.36
N PRO A 57 -27.51 32.65 -20.73
CA PRO A 57 -26.19 32.97 -21.28
C PRO A 57 -26.11 32.47 -22.72
N GLU A 58 -25.81 33.39 -23.64
CA GLU A 58 -25.75 33.15 -25.07
C GLU A 58 -24.78 31.99 -25.32
N LYS A 59 -25.27 30.91 -25.94
CA LYS A 59 -24.45 29.73 -26.23
C LYS A 59 -23.46 30.13 -27.32
N VAL A 60 -22.17 29.97 -27.04
CA VAL A 60 -21.13 30.19 -28.06
C VAL A 60 -21.19 29.05 -29.07
N THR A 61 -21.45 29.39 -30.32
CA THR A 61 -21.66 28.48 -31.48
C THR A 61 -20.58 28.69 -32.53
N PHE A 62 -20.35 27.67 -33.36
CA PHE A 62 -19.40 27.76 -34.46
C PHE A 62 -19.87 28.80 -35.47
N ASP A 63 -21.12 28.71 -35.92
CA ASP A 63 -21.65 29.55 -37.00
C ASP A 63 -21.65 31.05 -36.65
N ASP A 64 -22.07 31.39 -35.43
CA ASP A 64 -22.29 32.78 -35.03
C ASP A 64 -21.02 33.44 -34.46
N HIS A 65 -20.16 32.67 -33.78
CA HIS A 65 -19.06 33.22 -32.98
C HIS A 65 -17.66 32.84 -33.46
N VAL A 66 -17.44 31.60 -33.91
CA VAL A 66 -16.09 31.08 -34.23
C VAL A 66 -15.76 31.18 -35.71
N ALA A 67 -16.71 30.88 -36.60
CA ALA A 67 -16.55 30.99 -38.04
C ALA A 67 -16.14 32.42 -38.50
N PRO A 68 -16.65 33.52 -37.91
CA PRO A 68 -16.16 34.86 -38.22
C PRO A 68 -14.68 35.06 -37.90
N ILE A 69 -14.21 34.55 -36.74
CA ILE A 69 -12.81 34.64 -36.31
C ILE A 69 -11.91 33.85 -37.29
N PHE A 70 -12.32 32.65 -37.68
CA PHE A 70 -11.57 31.83 -38.64
C PHE A 70 -11.55 32.46 -40.03
N ARG A 71 -12.65 33.07 -40.47
CA ARG A 71 -12.70 33.85 -41.73
C ARG A 71 -11.73 35.01 -41.74
N GLU A 72 -11.60 35.71 -40.61
CA GLU A 72 -10.73 36.88 -40.49
C GLU A 72 -9.24 36.50 -40.45
N HIS A 73 -8.89 35.45 -39.71
CA HIS A 73 -7.49 35.17 -39.38
C HIS A 73 -6.90 33.88 -40.01
N CYS A 74 -7.74 32.94 -40.45
CA CYS A 74 -7.29 31.58 -40.79
C CYS A 74 -7.55 31.19 -42.25
N LEU A 75 -8.68 31.59 -42.83
CA LEU A 75 -9.10 31.13 -44.17
C LEU A 75 -8.25 31.67 -45.33
N ALA A 76 -7.36 32.65 -45.10
CA ALA A 76 -6.39 33.06 -46.12
C ALA A 76 -5.40 31.94 -46.50
N CYS A 77 -5.20 30.96 -45.61
CA CYS A 77 -4.30 29.82 -45.80
C CYS A 77 -4.99 28.46 -45.61
N HIS A 78 -6.07 28.40 -44.82
CA HIS A 78 -6.80 27.18 -44.45
C HIS A 78 -8.22 27.13 -45.03
N ASP A 79 -8.37 27.52 -46.29
CA ASP A 79 -9.57 27.31 -47.10
C ASP A 79 -9.48 26.00 -47.89
N SER A 80 -10.61 25.58 -48.46
CA SER A 80 -10.73 24.38 -49.29
C SER A 80 -9.87 24.40 -50.58
N GLY A 81 -9.25 25.54 -50.94
CA GLY A 81 -8.43 25.73 -52.14
C GLY A 81 -6.99 26.22 -51.91
N GLY A 82 -6.53 26.32 -50.66
CA GLY A 82 -5.29 27.03 -50.28
C GLY A 82 -3.98 26.28 -50.56
N LYS A 83 -2.85 27.01 -50.45
CA LYS A 83 -1.48 26.49 -50.70
C LYS A 83 -1.04 25.36 -49.75
N SER A 84 -1.76 25.15 -48.65
CA SER A 84 -1.56 24.10 -47.64
C SER A 84 -2.82 23.26 -47.50
N GLY A 85 -3.27 22.64 -48.60
CA GLY A 85 -4.52 21.86 -48.72
C GLY A 85 -4.63 20.60 -47.85
N ASP A 86 -4.03 20.60 -46.66
CA ASP A 86 -4.08 19.55 -45.65
C ASP A 86 -5.13 19.84 -44.56
N LEU A 87 -5.53 21.10 -44.34
CA LEU A 87 -6.50 21.48 -43.29
C LEU A 87 -7.41 22.64 -43.76
N SER A 88 -8.73 22.41 -43.69
CA SER A 88 -9.76 23.42 -43.94
C SER A 88 -10.49 23.79 -42.65
N LEU A 89 -10.74 25.08 -42.44
CA LEU A 89 -11.53 25.63 -41.31
C LEU A 89 -12.79 26.35 -41.79
N GLU A 90 -13.21 26.12 -43.04
CA GLU A 90 -14.30 26.84 -43.70
C GLU A 90 -15.68 26.49 -43.13
N SER A 91 -15.85 25.24 -42.70
CA SER A 91 -17.07 24.74 -42.09
C SER A 91 -16.81 24.05 -40.76
N TYR A 92 -17.88 23.86 -39.98
CA TYR A 92 -17.84 23.08 -38.75
C TYR A 92 -17.37 21.64 -39.05
N GLY A 93 -17.90 21.02 -40.09
CA GLY A 93 -17.52 19.67 -40.51
C GLY A 93 -16.03 19.54 -40.83
N ASP A 94 -15.46 20.51 -41.55
CA ASP A 94 -14.04 20.51 -41.91
C ASP A 94 -13.15 20.67 -40.67
N THR A 95 -13.53 21.60 -39.78
CA THR A 95 -12.83 21.84 -38.51
C THR A 95 -12.82 20.60 -37.63
N MET A 96 -13.93 19.86 -37.59
CA MET A 96 -14.08 18.62 -36.81
C MET A 96 -13.36 17.42 -37.43
N THR A 97 -13.22 17.40 -38.77
CA THR A 97 -12.50 16.36 -39.50
C THR A 97 -11.00 16.46 -39.27
N GLY A 98 -10.48 17.70 -39.21
CA GLY A 98 -9.05 17.96 -39.08
C GLY A 98 -8.29 17.73 -40.38
N GLY A 99 -6.97 17.59 -40.30
CA GLY A 99 -6.10 17.39 -41.47
C GLY A 99 -5.39 16.03 -41.49
N ALA A 100 -4.43 15.80 -42.38
CA ALA A 100 -3.69 14.51 -42.42
C ALA A 100 -2.90 14.23 -41.13
N SER A 101 -2.65 15.26 -40.32
CA SER A 101 -2.05 15.14 -38.98
C SER A 101 -3.04 14.71 -37.87
N GLY A 102 -4.31 14.46 -38.22
CA GLY A 102 -5.36 14.05 -37.30
C GLY A 102 -6.30 15.18 -36.87
N LYS A 103 -7.10 14.92 -35.84
CA LYS A 103 -8.06 15.88 -35.26
C LYS A 103 -7.31 17.06 -34.62
N ILE A 104 -7.89 18.25 -34.76
CA ILE A 104 -7.31 19.51 -34.26
C ILE A 104 -8.10 20.14 -33.11
N VAL A 105 -9.35 19.72 -32.92
CA VAL A 105 -10.26 20.19 -31.86
C VAL A 105 -10.83 19.01 -31.09
N GLU A 106 -10.83 19.13 -29.77
CA GLU A 106 -11.33 18.14 -28.82
C GLU A 106 -12.33 18.82 -27.86
N PRO A 107 -13.55 18.28 -27.69
CA PRO A 107 -14.55 18.90 -26.85
C PRO A 107 -14.17 18.82 -25.36
N GLY A 108 -14.32 19.92 -24.63
CA GLY A 108 -14.26 19.94 -23.17
C GLY A 108 -13.25 20.88 -22.55
N VAL A 109 -12.00 20.80 -22.98
CA VAL A 109 -10.91 21.65 -22.49
C VAL A 109 -10.15 22.20 -23.67
N ALA A 110 -10.25 23.51 -23.90
CA ALA A 110 -9.55 24.18 -24.99
C ALA A 110 -8.04 23.94 -24.95
N GLY A 111 -7.47 23.77 -23.75
CA GLY A 111 -6.07 23.44 -23.54
C GLY A 111 -5.62 22.13 -24.20
N ASP A 112 -6.50 21.16 -24.43
CA ASP A 112 -6.17 19.88 -25.06
C ASP A 112 -6.34 19.92 -26.58
N SER A 113 -7.04 20.93 -27.09
CA SER A 113 -7.23 21.15 -28.53
C SER A 113 -6.00 21.80 -29.15
N ARG A 114 -5.32 21.07 -30.04
CA ARG A 114 -4.16 21.57 -30.78
C ARG A 114 -4.42 22.92 -31.48
N LEU A 115 -5.61 23.12 -32.03
CA LEU A 115 -6.01 24.37 -32.66
C LEU A 115 -5.87 25.57 -31.70
N TYR A 116 -6.37 25.43 -30.48
CA TYR A 116 -6.30 26.48 -29.47
C TYR A 116 -4.86 26.69 -28.99
N GLN A 117 -4.09 25.62 -28.79
CA GLN A 117 -2.68 25.72 -28.39
C GLN A 117 -1.84 26.51 -29.41
N LEU A 118 -2.07 26.30 -30.71
CA LEU A 118 -1.33 27.01 -31.77
C LEU A 118 -1.74 28.49 -31.86
N MET A 119 -3.04 28.80 -31.74
CA MET A 119 -3.58 30.18 -31.75
C MET A 119 -3.17 30.99 -30.50
N ALA A 120 -3.05 30.31 -29.36
CA ALA A 120 -2.63 30.91 -28.10
C ALA A 120 -1.09 30.97 -27.95
N HIS A 121 -0.33 30.55 -28.97
CA HIS A 121 1.14 30.48 -28.98
C HIS A 121 1.73 29.62 -27.84
N ILE A 122 1.04 28.53 -27.49
CA ILE A 122 1.48 27.55 -26.48
C ILE A 122 2.36 26.46 -27.13
N GLU A 123 2.04 26.03 -28.35
CA GLU A 123 2.79 25.02 -29.14
C GLU A 123 3.47 25.66 -30.36
N THR A 124 4.59 25.10 -30.83
CA THR A 124 5.27 25.51 -32.07
C THR A 124 5.06 24.49 -33.20
N PRO A 125 4.77 24.90 -34.46
CA PRO A 125 4.83 26.27 -34.99
C PRO A 125 3.64 27.14 -34.54
N VAL A 126 3.90 28.41 -34.22
CA VAL A 126 2.84 29.35 -33.82
C VAL A 126 1.97 29.77 -35.01
N MET A 127 0.68 29.98 -34.76
CA MET A 127 -0.28 30.41 -35.78
C MET A 127 -1.01 31.67 -35.30
N PRO A 128 -1.05 32.77 -36.08
CA PRO A 128 -0.54 32.87 -37.46
C PRO A 128 1.01 33.04 -37.54
N PRO A 129 1.67 32.53 -38.59
CA PRO A 129 3.13 32.52 -38.67
C PRO A 129 3.70 33.94 -38.75
N GLY A 130 4.56 34.32 -37.79
CA GLY A 130 5.24 35.61 -37.80
C GLY A 130 4.37 36.81 -37.43
N SER A 131 3.17 36.58 -36.88
CA SER A 131 2.32 37.61 -36.28
C SER A 131 2.17 37.42 -34.77
N ASP A 132 1.55 38.39 -34.09
CA ASP A 132 1.16 38.27 -32.69
C ASP A 132 -0.02 37.30 -32.51
N LYS A 133 -0.23 36.82 -31.28
CA LYS A 133 -1.37 35.97 -30.91
C LYS A 133 -2.69 36.69 -31.20
N LEU A 134 -3.77 35.91 -31.41
CA LEU A 134 -5.11 36.49 -31.54
C LEU A 134 -5.47 37.31 -30.28
N PRO A 135 -6.32 38.35 -30.41
CA PRO A 135 -6.84 39.10 -29.26
C PRO A 135 -7.43 38.17 -28.20
N ASP A 136 -7.16 38.45 -26.92
CA ASP A 136 -7.60 37.59 -25.81
C ASP A 136 -9.12 37.39 -25.78
N GLU A 137 -9.90 38.37 -26.26
CA GLU A 137 -11.36 38.29 -26.38
C GLU A 137 -11.80 37.22 -27.40
N GLN A 138 -11.16 37.17 -28.57
CA GLN A 138 -11.42 36.16 -29.60
C GLN A 138 -10.92 34.78 -29.17
N LEU A 139 -9.76 34.71 -28.51
CA LEU A 139 -9.27 33.46 -27.92
C LEU A 139 -10.23 32.92 -26.85
N ASN A 140 -10.77 33.80 -26.01
CA ASN A 140 -11.75 33.42 -24.98
C ASN A 140 -13.06 32.91 -25.60
N LEU A 141 -13.50 33.45 -26.74
CA LEU A 141 -14.67 32.94 -27.47
C LEU A 141 -14.40 31.54 -28.04
N VAL A 142 -13.25 31.32 -28.67
CA VAL A 142 -12.88 29.99 -29.18
C VAL A 142 -12.70 29.00 -28.03
N LYS A 143 -12.11 29.43 -26.91
CA LYS A 143 -12.03 28.64 -25.67
C LYS A 143 -13.40 28.26 -25.15
N ALA A 144 -14.32 29.22 -25.03
CA ALA A 144 -15.68 28.99 -24.54
C ALA A 144 -16.48 28.06 -25.46
N TRP A 145 -16.25 28.12 -26.77
CA TRP A 145 -16.85 27.20 -27.74
C TRP A 145 -16.33 25.76 -27.58
N ILE A 146 -15.02 25.58 -27.41
CA ILE A 146 -14.40 24.27 -27.19
C ILE A 146 -14.84 23.68 -25.83
N ASP A 147 -14.76 24.48 -24.77
CA ASP A 147 -15.17 24.10 -23.41
C ASP A 147 -16.69 23.81 -23.35
N GLY A 148 -17.49 24.52 -24.16
CA GLY A 148 -18.94 24.35 -24.31
C GLY A 148 -19.35 23.12 -25.11
N GLY A 149 -18.41 22.31 -25.59
CA GLY A 149 -18.67 21.06 -26.29
C GLY A 149 -18.89 21.22 -27.79
N LEU A 150 -18.18 22.16 -28.43
CA LEU A 150 -18.09 22.32 -29.89
C LEU A 150 -19.47 22.39 -30.56
N LEU A 151 -20.28 23.36 -30.15
CA LEU A 151 -21.63 23.54 -30.69
C LEU A 151 -21.56 24.11 -32.11
N GLU A 152 -22.16 23.43 -33.10
CA GLU A 152 -22.25 23.98 -34.46
C GLU A 152 -23.19 25.21 -34.49
N ASN A 153 -24.43 25.04 -34.02
CA ASN A 153 -25.44 26.10 -33.92
C ASN A 153 -26.26 25.98 -32.61
N SER A 154 -27.21 26.90 -32.40
CA SER A 154 -28.01 26.99 -31.17
C SER A 154 -28.86 25.74 -30.87
N GLY A 155 -29.15 24.92 -31.88
CA GLY A 155 -29.91 23.67 -31.79
C GLY A 155 -29.06 22.42 -31.59
N SER A 156 -27.73 22.52 -31.74
CA SER A 156 -26.82 21.38 -31.61
C SER A 156 -26.68 20.92 -30.16
N LYS A 157 -26.53 19.61 -29.98
CA LYS A 157 -26.20 19.03 -28.67
C LYS A 157 -24.69 19.16 -28.46
N ALA A 158 -24.30 19.69 -27.30
CA ALA A 158 -22.90 19.75 -26.91
C ALA A 158 -22.31 18.33 -26.95
N LEU A 159 -21.20 18.18 -27.65
CA LEU A 159 -20.40 16.96 -27.61
C LEU A 159 -19.89 16.80 -26.18
N LYS A 160 -20.20 15.65 -25.56
CA LYS A 160 -19.68 15.33 -24.24
C LYS A 160 -18.16 15.23 -24.36
N SER A 161 -17.46 16.06 -23.59
CA SER A 161 -16.05 15.80 -23.32
C SER A 161 -15.95 14.42 -22.66
N LYS A 162 -15.07 13.57 -23.19
CA LYS A 162 -14.65 12.42 -22.39
C LYS A 162 -13.89 13.03 -21.22
N LYS A 163 -14.40 12.91 -20.00
CA LYS A 163 -13.58 13.19 -18.82
C LYS A 163 -12.30 12.34 -19.00
N PRO A 164 -11.10 12.94 -18.92
CA PRO A 164 -9.89 12.17 -19.13
C PRO A 164 -9.90 10.99 -18.16
N ALA A 165 -9.66 9.79 -18.71
CA ALA A 165 -9.69 8.55 -17.94
C ALA A 165 -8.62 8.53 -16.83
N VAL A 166 -7.59 9.37 -16.99
CA VAL A 166 -6.48 9.55 -16.05
C VAL A 166 -6.36 11.04 -15.74
N GLU A 167 -6.42 11.40 -14.46
CA GLU A 167 -6.21 12.79 -14.04
C GLU A 167 -4.72 13.14 -14.14
N ALA A 168 -4.42 14.23 -14.84
CA ALA A 168 -3.06 14.75 -14.96
C ALA A 168 -2.52 15.10 -13.57
N PHE A 169 -1.30 14.64 -13.28
CA PHE A 169 -0.58 14.98 -12.07
C PHE A 169 0.35 16.16 -12.34
N VAL A 170 0.53 17.05 -11.37
CA VAL A 170 1.53 18.12 -11.44
C VAL A 170 2.78 17.63 -10.71
N PRO A 171 3.87 17.29 -11.42
CA PRO A 171 5.11 16.82 -10.81
C PRO A 171 5.67 17.80 -9.77
N SER A 172 5.94 17.32 -8.56
CA SER A 172 6.78 18.02 -7.58
C SER A 172 8.27 17.81 -7.93
N ALA A 173 9.17 18.59 -7.33
CA ALA A 173 10.61 18.51 -7.64
C ALA A 173 11.22 17.11 -7.42
N ASP A 174 10.66 16.33 -6.51
CA ASP A 174 11.04 14.94 -6.22
C ASP A 174 9.99 13.92 -6.67
N ASN A 175 8.91 14.36 -7.35
CA ASN A 175 7.75 13.56 -7.74
C ASN A 175 7.01 12.86 -6.58
N ARG A 176 7.22 13.31 -5.34
CA ARG A 176 6.51 12.76 -4.18
C ARG A 176 5.04 13.19 -4.17
N PRO A 177 4.09 12.28 -3.88
CA PRO A 177 2.69 12.64 -3.71
C PRO A 177 2.50 13.61 -2.53
N SER A 178 1.52 14.49 -2.63
CA SER A 178 1.24 15.50 -1.59
C SER A 178 0.60 14.94 -0.32
N GLY A 179 0.05 13.71 -0.37
CA GLY A 179 -0.56 13.00 0.75
C GLY A 179 0.17 11.73 1.13
N GLU A 180 -0.49 10.86 1.90
CA GLU A 180 0.07 9.54 2.23
C GLU A 180 0.31 8.71 0.95
N PRO A 181 1.44 7.98 0.89
CA PRO A 181 1.72 7.07 -0.21
C PRO A 181 0.57 6.09 -0.47
N ALA A 182 0.29 5.82 -1.74
CA ALA A 182 -0.78 4.91 -2.11
C ALA A 182 -0.51 3.48 -1.61
N MET A 183 -1.50 2.93 -0.93
CA MET A 183 -1.53 1.53 -0.50
C MET A 183 -2.84 0.89 -0.96
N PRO A 184 -2.80 -0.40 -1.36
CA PRO A 184 -3.99 -1.13 -1.73
C PRO A 184 -5.07 -1.14 -0.66
N GLY A 185 -6.27 -0.61 -0.99
CA GLY A 185 -7.47 -0.71 -0.16
C GLY A 185 -8.63 -1.29 -0.98
N GLY A 186 -9.22 -2.40 -0.52
CA GLY A 186 -10.42 -2.98 -1.18
C GLY A 186 -10.14 -3.93 -2.36
N PHE A 187 -8.92 -4.44 -2.52
CA PHE A 187 -8.60 -5.43 -3.54
C PHE A 187 -8.92 -6.85 -3.06
N PHE A 188 -9.36 -7.70 -3.98
CA PHE A 188 -9.43 -9.14 -3.74
C PHE A 188 -8.04 -9.77 -3.83
N ARG A 189 -7.74 -10.67 -2.90
CA ARG A 189 -6.50 -11.46 -2.89
C ARG A 189 -6.66 -12.80 -3.61
N GLU A 190 -7.79 -13.03 -4.25
CA GLU A 190 -8.04 -14.24 -5.04
C GLU A 190 -7.18 -14.21 -6.32
N PRO A 191 -6.24 -15.16 -6.48
CA PRO A 191 -5.47 -15.27 -7.71
C PRO A 191 -6.37 -15.63 -8.89
N VAL A 192 -6.20 -14.93 -10.00
CA VAL A 192 -6.98 -15.12 -11.23
C VAL A 192 -6.66 -16.46 -11.89
N LEU A 193 -5.41 -16.87 -11.82
CA LEU A 193 -4.94 -18.15 -12.32
C LEU A 193 -3.93 -18.72 -11.33
N ARG A 194 -4.11 -19.99 -10.98
CA ARG A 194 -3.13 -20.78 -10.25
C ARG A 194 -2.76 -22.02 -11.06
N THR A 195 -1.46 -22.22 -11.27
CA THR A 195 -0.91 -23.40 -11.94
C THR A 195 -0.23 -24.33 -10.94
N GLU A 196 0.14 -25.54 -11.36
CA GLU A 196 0.88 -26.47 -10.49
C GLU A 196 2.28 -25.96 -10.14
N THR A 197 2.95 -25.30 -11.08
CA THR A 197 4.26 -24.68 -10.91
C THR A 197 4.19 -23.19 -11.18
N ALA A 198 5.05 -22.41 -10.52
CA ALA A 198 5.20 -20.99 -10.82
C ALA A 198 5.75 -20.81 -12.25
N GLY A 199 5.32 -19.74 -12.92
CA GLY A 199 5.88 -19.30 -14.19
C GLY A 199 7.04 -18.33 -13.97
N ALA A 200 7.81 -18.09 -15.04
CA ALA A 200 8.82 -17.03 -15.04
C ALA A 200 8.17 -15.68 -14.71
N VAL A 201 8.76 -14.96 -13.76
CA VAL A 201 8.34 -13.59 -13.41
C VAL A 201 9.16 -12.63 -14.25
N ALA A 202 8.55 -12.18 -15.34
CA ALA A 202 9.19 -11.33 -16.35
C ALA A 202 9.73 -10.02 -15.76
N ASP A 203 9.01 -9.42 -14.82
CA ASP A 203 9.35 -8.11 -14.28
C ASP A 203 8.88 -7.91 -12.83
N VAL A 204 9.54 -7.01 -12.12
CA VAL A 204 9.22 -6.60 -10.74
C VAL A 204 9.37 -5.09 -10.60
N ALA A 205 8.43 -4.47 -9.90
CA ALA A 205 8.55 -3.07 -9.53
C ALA A 205 8.30 -2.88 -8.03
N ALA A 206 9.03 -1.95 -7.42
CA ALA A 206 8.75 -1.48 -6.08
C ALA A 206 8.14 -0.07 -6.17
N SER A 207 7.15 0.20 -5.31
CA SER A 207 6.59 1.55 -5.21
C SER A 207 7.68 2.53 -4.80
N PRO A 208 7.75 3.73 -5.40
CA PRO A 208 8.73 4.73 -5.00
C PRO A 208 8.48 5.24 -3.58
N TRP A 209 7.27 5.18 -3.02
CA TRP A 209 6.95 5.86 -1.77
C TRP A 209 6.33 4.97 -0.70
N ALA A 210 5.93 3.75 -1.04
CA ALA A 210 5.24 2.83 -0.14
C ALA A 210 5.98 1.48 -0.03
N PRO A 211 5.80 0.72 1.06
CA PRO A 211 6.32 -0.65 1.22
C PRO A 211 5.53 -1.65 0.35
N LEU A 212 5.48 -1.41 -0.96
CA LEU A 212 4.66 -2.14 -1.91
C LEU A 212 5.53 -2.67 -3.06
N ILE A 213 5.34 -3.94 -3.42
CA ILE A 213 6.03 -4.62 -4.51
C ILE A 213 4.98 -5.19 -5.47
N ALA A 214 5.16 -4.96 -6.76
CA ALA A 214 4.33 -5.51 -7.83
C ALA A 214 5.11 -6.57 -8.62
N LEU A 215 4.51 -7.74 -8.82
CA LEU A 215 5.10 -8.88 -9.52
C LEU A 215 4.24 -9.29 -10.70
N THR A 216 4.87 -9.53 -11.86
CA THR A 216 4.16 -10.11 -13.01
C THR A 216 3.90 -11.59 -12.75
N GLY A 217 2.63 -11.98 -12.65
CA GLY A 217 2.18 -13.37 -12.61
C GLY A 217 1.63 -13.83 -13.97
N GLN A 218 1.17 -15.07 -14.06
CA GLN A 218 0.50 -15.55 -15.27
C GLN A 218 -0.89 -14.96 -15.37
N ARG A 219 -1.14 -14.12 -16.39
CA ARG A 219 -2.41 -13.41 -16.63
C ARG A 219 -2.90 -12.54 -15.46
N GLN A 220 -1.99 -12.17 -14.56
CA GLN A 220 -2.29 -11.36 -13.37
C GLN A 220 -1.05 -10.61 -12.89
N VAL A 221 -1.27 -9.59 -12.07
CA VAL A 221 -0.19 -8.89 -11.35
C VAL A 221 -0.45 -9.00 -9.86
N LEU A 222 0.55 -9.42 -9.10
CA LEU A 222 0.44 -9.64 -7.66
C LEU A 222 1.07 -8.48 -6.91
N LEU A 223 0.37 -7.94 -5.91
CA LEU A 223 0.87 -6.88 -5.05
C LEU A 223 1.18 -7.44 -3.66
N TYR A 224 2.41 -7.24 -3.20
CA TYR A 224 2.89 -7.70 -1.90
C TYR A 224 3.33 -6.54 -1.02
N HIS A 225 3.10 -6.66 0.28
CA HIS A 225 3.71 -5.77 1.25
C HIS A 225 5.19 -6.13 1.42
N ALA A 226 6.10 -5.17 1.32
CA ALA A 226 7.54 -5.40 1.34
C ALA A 226 8.04 -5.98 2.69
N ASP A 227 7.50 -5.50 3.81
CA ASP A 227 7.94 -5.96 5.15
C ASP A 227 7.21 -7.21 5.65
N THR A 228 5.87 -7.25 5.60
CA THR A 228 5.11 -8.41 6.09
C THR A 228 5.13 -9.58 5.11
N ARG A 229 5.40 -9.32 3.82
CA ARG A 229 5.35 -10.29 2.70
C ARG A 229 3.95 -10.85 2.46
N GLU A 230 2.93 -10.17 2.96
CA GLU A 230 1.54 -10.54 2.73
C GLU A 230 1.10 -10.13 1.33
N LEU A 231 0.33 -11.00 0.68
CA LEU A 231 -0.35 -10.69 -0.57
C LEU A 231 -1.47 -9.68 -0.28
N LEU A 232 -1.35 -8.48 -0.84
CA LEU A 232 -2.32 -7.40 -0.69
C LEU A 232 -3.38 -7.41 -1.80
N ALA A 233 -3.01 -7.80 -3.02
CA ALA A 233 -3.93 -7.82 -4.15
C ALA A 233 -3.48 -8.75 -5.28
N ALA A 234 -4.45 -9.27 -6.05
CA ALA A 234 -4.22 -9.93 -7.34
C ALA A 234 -5.02 -9.23 -8.45
N LEU A 235 -4.32 -8.52 -9.34
CA LEU A 235 -4.92 -7.74 -10.42
C LEU A 235 -5.08 -8.58 -11.68
N PRO A 236 -6.28 -8.71 -12.26
CA PRO A 236 -6.48 -9.43 -13.51
C PRO A 236 -5.82 -8.73 -14.70
N PHE A 237 -5.00 -9.49 -15.42
CA PHE A 237 -4.45 -9.12 -16.72
C PHE A 237 -4.78 -10.23 -17.74
N VAL A 238 -6.07 -10.45 -17.95
CA VAL A 238 -6.56 -11.62 -18.71
C VAL A 238 -6.31 -11.56 -20.22
N VAL A 239 -5.92 -10.39 -20.73
CA VAL A 239 -5.63 -10.10 -22.14
C VAL A 239 -4.38 -10.81 -22.66
N GLY A 240 -3.49 -11.25 -21.77
CA GLY A 240 -2.28 -11.99 -22.13
C GLY A 240 -1.29 -12.14 -20.97
N GLN A 241 0.01 -12.24 -21.29
CA GLN A 241 1.06 -12.28 -20.29
C GLN A 241 1.54 -10.86 -20.00
N PRO A 242 1.51 -10.39 -18.73
CA PRO A 242 2.19 -9.15 -18.37
C PRO A 242 3.70 -9.33 -18.52
N GLN A 243 4.34 -8.39 -19.22
CA GLN A 243 5.78 -8.37 -19.48
C GLN A 243 6.49 -7.25 -18.73
N VAL A 244 5.79 -6.12 -18.53
CA VAL A 244 6.34 -4.95 -17.85
C VAL A 244 5.35 -4.46 -16.78
N VAL A 245 5.88 -4.11 -15.62
CA VAL A 245 5.13 -3.52 -14.51
C VAL A 245 5.88 -2.32 -13.96
N ARG A 246 5.24 -1.15 -13.87
CA ARG A 246 5.88 0.07 -13.36
C ARG A 246 4.89 0.87 -12.53
N PHE A 247 5.35 1.42 -11.43
CA PHE A 247 4.59 2.42 -10.68
C PHE A 247 4.75 3.78 -11.34
N SER A 248 3.71 4.61 -11.30
CA SER A 248 3.87 6.03 -11.58
C SER A 248 4.89 6.65 -10.63
N ARG A 249 5.49 7.77 -11.04
CA ARG A 249 6.52 8.44 -10.22
C ARG A 249 6.00 8.87 -8.84
N ASN A 250 4.71 9.24 -8.75
CA ASN A 250 4.05 9.54 -7.49
C ASN A 250 3.52 8.30 -6.73
N GLY A 251 3.58 7.11 -7.34
CA GLY A 251 3.16 5.83 -6.76
C GLY A 251 1.65 5.57 -6.69
N ASP A 252 0.80 6.49 -7.16
CA ASP A 252 -0.66 6.33 -7.12
C ASP A 252 -1.20 5.36 -8.18
N LEU A 253 -0.48 5.21 -9.30
CA LEU A 253 -0.88 4.36 -10.41
C LEU A 253 0.10 3.21 -10.61
N LEU A 254 -0.44 2.10 -11.08
CA LEU A 254 0.33 0.97 -11.57
C LEU A 254 0.03 0.75 -13.04
N MET A 255 1.09 0.81 -13.83
CA MET A 255 1.06 0.51 -15.24
C MET A 255 1.53 -0.92 -15.48
N VAL A 256 0.74 -1.66 -16.25
CA VAL A 256 1.03 -3.03 -16.64
C VAL A 256 0.97 -3.13 -18.15
N GLY A 257 2.10 -3.43 -18.79
CA GLY A 257 2.19 -3.66 -20.23
C GLY A 257 2.39 -5.13 -20.53
N GLY A 258 1.75 -5.62 -21.58
CA GLY A 258 1.92 -6.99 -22.03
C GLY A 258 0.91 -7.36 -23.07
N GLY A 259 0.65 -8.66 -23.22
CA GLY A 259 -0.36 -9.14 -24.14
C GLY A 259 -0.09 -10.53 -24.68
N ARG A 260 -0.62 -10.81 -25.87
CA ARG A 260 -0.45 -12.06 -26.61
C ARG A 260 0.36 -11.78 -27.87
N GLY A 261 1.48 -12.50 -27.99
CA GLY A 261 2.35 -12.39 -29.14
C GLY A 261 1.59 -12.56 -30.46
N ALA A 262 1.91 -11.72 -31.43
CA ALA A 262 1.27 -11.64 -32.75
C ALA A 262 -0.27 -11.43 -32.74
N SER A 263 -0.85 -10.97 -31.62
CA SER A 263 -2.31 -10.77 -31.52
C SER A 263 -2.67 -9.43 -30.90
N LEU A 264 -2.19 -9.12 -29.71
CA LEU A 264 -2.63 -7.96 -28.95
C LEU A 264 -1.56 -7.55 -27.93
N GLY A 265 -1.26 -6.26 -27.88
CA GLY A 265 -0.38 -5.62 -26.94
C GLY A 265 -1.02 -4.36 -26.41
N VAL A 266 -1.22 -4.33 -25.10
CA VAL A 266 -1.94 -3.26 -24.40
C VAL A 266 -1.22 -2.88 -23.13
N VAL A 267 -1.48 -1.65 -22.69
CA VAL A 267 -1.05 -1.12 -21.39
C VAL A 267 -2.29 -0.82 -20.56
N HIS A 268 -2.39 -1.44 -19.38
CA HIS A 268 -3.45 -1.18 -18.41
C HIS A 268 -2.93 -0.28 -17.30
N LEU A 269 -3.69 0.76 -16.95
CA LEU A 269 -3.43 1.62 -15.81
C LEU A 269 -4.42 1.30 -14.70
N TRP A 270 -3.90 1.05 -13.50
CA TRP A 270 -4.65 0.73 -12.29
C TRP A 270 -4.44 1.79 -11.24
N ASN A 271 -5.51 2.18 -10.55
CA ASN A 271 -5.40 2.99 -9.35
C ASN A 271 -5.02 2.09 -8.17
N ILE A 272 -3.90 2.37 -7.51
CA ILE A 272 -3.41 1.55 -6.40
C ILE A 272 -4.28 1.66 -5.16
N LYS A 273 -5.00 2.76 -4.93
CA LYS A 273 -5.83 2.92 -3.73
C LYS A 273 -7.16 2.18 -3.85
N THR A 274 -7.82 2.29 -5.01
CA THR A 274 -9.16 1.73 -5.24
C THR A 274 -9.14 0.33 -5.84
N GLY A 275 -8.07 0.01 -6.59
CA GLY A 275 -7.99 -1.22 -7.36
C GLY A 275 -8.84 -1.27 -8.60
N GLU A 276 -9.27 -0.12 -9.08
CA GLU A 276 -9.97 -0.02 -10.35
C GLU A 276 -8.97 0.17 -11.50
N ARG A 277 -9.26 -0.50 -12.62
CA ARG A 277 -8.59 -0.21 -13.89
C ARG A 277 -9.15 1.08 -14.46
N ILE A 278 -8.35 2.13 -14.50
CA ILE A 278 -8.75 3.46 -14.93
C ILE A 278 -8.66 3.64 -16.45
N ALA A 279 -7.70 2.98 -17.10
CA ALA A 279 -7.51 3.10 -18.54
C ALA A 279 -6.88 1.84 -19.16
N GLU A 280 -7.17 1.65 -20.44
CA GLU A 280 -6.52 0.69 -21.33
C GLU A 280 -6.03 1.48 -22.55
N VAL A 281 -4.74 1.40 -22.84
CA VAL A 281 -4.07 2.21 -23.85
C VAL A 281 -3.28 1.30 -24.79
N GLY A 282 -3.43 1.58 -26.09
CA GLY A 282 -2.74 0.86 -27.17
C GLY A 282 -3.56 -0.29 -27.74
N ASP A 283 -3.21 -0.67 -28.98
CA ASP A 283 -3.72 -1.83 -29.71
C ASP A 283 -2.60 -2.29 -30.67
N GLU A 284 -1.45 -2.65 -30.10
CA GLU A 284 -0.35 -3.19 -30.90
C GLU A 284 -0.64 -4.65 -31.26
N LEU A 285 -0.38 -5.06 -32.48
CA LEU A 285 -0.67 -6.42 -32.95
C LEU A 285 0.38 -7.45 -32.47
N ASP A 286 1.10 -7.14 -31.40
CA ASP A 286 2.11 -7.99 -30.77
C ASP A 286 2.28 -7.59 -29.30
N THR A 287 2.91 -8.42 -28.49
CA THR A 287 3.11 -8.13 -27.06
C THR A 287 3.97 -6.88 -26.86
N ILE A 288 3.63 -6.12 -25.83
CA ILE A 288 4.46 -5.02 -25.35
C ILE A 288 5.60 -5.61 -24.53
N LEU A 289 6.83 -5.21 -24.83
CA LEU A 289 8.04 -5.63 -24.12
C LEU A 289 8.59 -4.52 -23.22
N ALA A 290 8.32 -3.26 -23.57
CA ALA A 290 8.74 -2.11 -22.80
C ALA A 290 7.64 -1.06 -22.80
N ALA A 291 7.34 -0.49 -21.64
CA ALA A 291 6.42 0.61 -21.50
C ALA A 291 6.80 1.46 -20.30
N ASP A 292 6.44 2.75 -20.34
CA ASP A 292 6.56 3.66 -19.20
C ASP A 292 5.52 4.78 -19.26
N LEU A 293 5.23 5.37 -18.09
CA LEU A 293 4.29 6.47 -17.90
C LEU A 293 5.06 7.76 -17.64
N LEU A 294 4.70 8.83 -18.34
CA LEU A 294 5.28 10.16 -18.13
C LEU A 294 4.98 10.65 -16.70
N ALA A 295 5.88 11.46 -16.13
CA ALA A 295 5.79 11.90 -14.73
C ALA A 295 4.47 12.61 -14.37
N ASP A 296 3.84 13.30 -15.33
CA ASP A 296 2.56 14.00 -15.20
C ASP A 296 1.33 13.15 -15.54
N HIS A 297 1.55 11.86 -15.86
CA HIS A 297 0.55 10.88 -16.29
C HIS A 297 -0.13 11.17 -17.63
N THR A 298 0.35 12.14 -18.43
CA THR A 298 -0.34 12.53 -19.67
C THR A 298 -0.01 11.63 -20.86
N LEU A 299 1.18 11.01 -20.87
CA LEU A 299 1.67 10.16 -21.96
C LEU A 299 2.09 8.78 -21.46
N VAL A 300 1.80 7.76 -22.28
CA VAL A 300 2.32 6.40 -22.14
C VAL A 300 3.15 6.08 -23.37
N ALA A 301 4.40 5.66 -23.17
CA ALA A 301 5.25 5.12 -24.22
C ALA A 301 5.20 3.60 -24.18
N MET A 302 5.11 2.96 -25.35
CA MET A 302 5.07 1.51 -25.48
C MET A 302 5.89 1.06 -26.68
N GLY A 303 6.60 -0.05 -26.51
CA GLY A 303 7.50 -0.62 -27.50
C GLY A 303 7.49 -2.16 -27.45
N GLY A 304 7.78 -2.77 -28.58
CA GLY A 304 7.75 -4.23 -28.70
C GLY A 304 8.40 -4.76 -29.99
N PRO A 305 8.02 -5.98 -30.41
CA PRO A 305 8.63 -6.68 -31.55
C PRO A 305 8.48 -5.97 -32.90
N ARG A 306 7.52 -5.05 -33.01
CA ARG A 306 7.25 -4.24 -34.20
C ARG A 306 8.28 -3.15 -34.49
N LYS A 307 9.35 -3.07 -33.69
CA LYS A 307 10.53 -2.20 -33.91
C LYS A 307 10.19 -0.70 -33.94
N ARG A 308 9.08 -0.35 -33.31
CA ARG A 308 8.61 1.03 -33.20
C ARG A 308 8.20 1.31 -31.77
N VAL A 309 8.32 2.56 -31.38
CA VAL A 309 7.77 3.07 -30.13
C VAL A 309 6.54 3.88 -30.48
N GLN A 310 5.43 3.58 -29.83
CA GLN A 310 4.20 4.33 -29.92
C GLN A 310 4.03 5.12 -28.62
N VAL A 311 3.71 6.40 -28.72
CA VAL A 311 3.44 7.24 -27.55
C VAL A 311 2.00 7.70 -27.64
N HIS A 312 1.22 7.38 -26.63
CA HIS A 312 -0.22 7.62 -26.56
C HIS A 312 -0.58 8.60 -25.45
N ARG A 313 -1.65 9.36 -25.64
CA ARG A 313 -2.26 10.15 -24.56
C ARG A 313 -3.07 9.24 -23.65
N THR A 314 -2.94 9.42 -22.35
CA THR A 314 -3.69 8.63 -21.35
C THR A 314 -5.14 9.05 -21.21
N ALA A 315 -5.46 10.30 -21.56
CA ALA A 315 -6.80 10.88 -21.46
C ALA A 315 -7.84 10.11 -22.29
N ASP A 316 -7.47 9.76 -23.53
CA ASP A 316 -8.38 9.19 -24.52
C ASP A 316 -7.81 7.97 -25.27
N GLY A 317 -6.53 7.63 -25.06
CA GLY A 317 -5.82 6.54 -25.74
C GLY A 317 -5.29 6.90 -27.14
N SER A 318 -5.46 8.14 -27.60
CA SER A 318 -5.03 8.57 -28.93
C SER A 318 -3.50 8.48 -29.09
N LEU A 319 -3.06 8.14 -30.30
CA LEU A 319 -1.63 8.15 -30.64
C LEU A 319 -1.15 9.61 -30.72
N ALA A 320 -0.22 10.00 -29.86
CA ALA A 320 0.43 11.31 -29.90
C ALA A 320 1.48 11.36 -31.03
N TYR A 321 2.41 10.39 -31.04
CA TYR A 321 3.41 10.24 -32.09
C TYR A 321 4.00 8.82 -32.11
N SER A 322 4.73 8.47 -33.18
CA SER A 322 5.43 7.19 -33.28
C SER A 322 6.89 7.36 -33.73
N ILE A 323 7.77 6.56 -33.15
CA ILE A 323 9.21 6.54 -33.45
C ILE A 323 9.54 5.24 -34.19
N THR A 324 10.02 5.35 -35.43
CA THR A 324 10.36 4.21 -36.31
C THR A 324 11.85 4.11 -36.61
N LYS A 325 12.70 4.60 -35.71
CA LYS A 325 14.16 4.65 -35.89
C LYS A 325 14.86 3.32 -35.57
N HIS A 326 14.27 2.51 -34.69
CA HIS A 326 14.85 1.25 -34.24
C HIS A 326 14.91 0.21 -35.35
N THR A 327 15.98 -0.57 -35.38
CA THR A 327 16.21 -1.59 -36.42
C THR A 327 15.75 -2.99 -36.01
N ASP A 328 15.43 -3.16 -34.73
CA ASP A 328 14.99 -4.42 -34.13
C ASP A 328 14.02 -4.18 -32.96
N TRP A 329 13.61 -5.25 -32.27
CA TRP A 329 12.64 -5.21 -31.18
C TRP A 329 13.03 -4.16 -30.15
N VAL A 330 12.07 -3.31 -29.77
CA VAL A 330 12.26 -2.36 -28.67
C VAL A 330 12.11 -3.16 -27.39
N THR A 331 13.19 -3.28 -26.64
CA THR A 331 13.31 -4.15 -25.45
C THR A 331 13.25 -3.36 -24.15
N ALA A 332 13.58 -2.07 -24.17
CA ALA A 332 13.54 -1.22 -22.99
C ALA A 332 13.27 0.24 -23.38
N LEU A 333 12.51 0.94 -22.55
CA LEU A 333 12.26 2.38 -22.67
C LEU A 333 11.90 2.95 -21.30
N GLU A 334 12.18 4.24 -21.07
CA GLU A 334 11.80 4.93 -19.84
C GLU A 334 11.79 6.46 -20.06
N PHE A 335 10.80 7.15 -19.49
CA PHE A 335 10.77 8.60 -19.41
C PHE A 335 11.70 9.10 -18.31
N SER A 336 12.34 10.25 -18.55
CA SER A 336 13.14 10.90 -17.51
C SER A 336 12.24 11.35 -16.34
N PRO A 337 12.74 11.33 -15.09
CA PRO A 337 11.97 11.77 -13.92
C PRO A 337 11.50 13.23 -13.98
N ASP A 338 12.15 14.09 -14.78
CA ASP A 338 11.73 15.47 -15.02
C ASP A 338 10.69 15.62 -16.16
N GLY A 339 10.34 14.51 -16.83
CA GLY A 339 9.36 14.47 -17.91
C GLY A 339 9.82 15.07 -19.24
N GLN A 340 11.11 15.44 -19.40
CA GLN A 340 11.58 16.14 -20.59
C GLN A 340 12.06 15.20 -21.70
N LEU A 341 12.58 14.02 -21.33
CA LEU A 341 13.24 13.09 -22.23
C LEU A 341 12.63 11.70 -22.17
N LEU A 342 12.74 10.98 -23.27
CA LEU A 342 12.42 9.56 -23.39
C LEU A 342 13.67 8.83 -23.88
N VAL A 343 14.13 7.82 -23.14
CA VAL A 343 15.15 6.89 -23.64
C VAL A 343 14.48 5.66 -24.20
N THR A 344 14.94 5.20 -25.35
CA THR A 344 14.45 3.99 -26.00
C THR A 344 15.63 3.13 -26.44
N ALA A 345 15.48 1.82 -26.33
CA ALA A 345 16.53 0.86 -26.64
C ALA A 345 16.02 -0.38 -27.35
N ASP A 346 16.87 -0.94 -28.24
CA ASP A 346 16.53 -2.12 -29.02
C ASP A 346 17.50 -3.31 -28.86
N ARG A 347 17.03 -4.44 -29.38
CA ARG A 347 17.76 -5.71 -29.41
C ARG A 347 19.00 -5.68 -30.32
N SER A 348 19.16 -4.69 -31.20
CA SER A 348 20.37 -4.52 -32.01
C SER A 348 21.48 -3.72 -31.29
N GLY A 349 21.23 -3.24 -30.07
CA GLY A 349 22.19 -2.42 -29.31
C GLY A 349 22.00 -0.92 -29.51
N GLY A 350 20.97 -0.50 -30.24
CA GLY A 350 20.65 0.89 -30.51
C GLY A 350 19.93 1.54 -29.34
N VAL A 351 20.51 2.59 -28.75
CA VAL A 351 19.91 3.39 -27.69
C VAL A 351 19.77 4.84 -28.18
N HIS A 352 18.58 5.41 -28.04
CA HIS A 352 18.26 6.75 -28.53
C HIS A 352 17.56 7.57 -27.45
N LEU A 353 17.84 8.88 -27.44
CA LEU A 353 17.17 9.87 -26.60
C LEU A 353 16.27 10.74 -27.46
N TRP A 354 15.08 11.01 -26.96
CA TRP A 354 14.03 11.79 -27.61
C TRP A 354 13.48 12.85 -26.65
N GLU A 355 12.94 13.92 -27.20
CA GLU A 355 12.07 14.83 -26.45
C GLU A 355 10.75 14.13 -26.14
N ALA A 356 10.33 14.14 -24.88
CA ALA A 356 9.22 13.31 -24.38
C ALA A 356 7.83 13.70 -24.91
N VAL A 357 7.62 14.96 -25.32
CA VAL A 357 6.31 15.45 -25.78
C VAL A 357 6.20 15.44 -27.30
N THR A 358 7.29 15.76 -28.00
CA THR A 358 7.28 15.93 -29.46
C THR A 358 7.83 14.71 -30.23
N GLY A 359 8.54 13.82 -29.55
CA GLY A 359 9.25 12.70 -30.18
C GLY A 359 10.45 13.11 -31.03
N ARG A 360 10.98 14.34 -30.89
CA ARG A 360 12.15 14.79 -31.64
C ARG A 360 13.44 14.10 -31.16
N PRO A 361 14.33 13.66 -32.08
CA PRO A 361 15.59 13.03 -31.69
C PRO A 361 16.54 14.04 -31.02
N VAL A 362 17.09 13.67 -29.87
CA VAL A 362 18.04 14.48 -29.10
C VAL A 362 19.47 13.96 -29.29
N ALA A 363 19.71 12.67 -29.04
CA ALA A 363 21.02 12.04 -29.16
C ALA A 363 20.92 10.53 -29.37
N ALA A 364 22.00 9.92 -29.89
CA ALA A 364 22.17 8.46 -29.93
C ALA A 364 23.27 8.05 -28.95
N LEU A 365 22.99 7.05 -28.11
CA LEU A 365 23.91 6.55 -27.08
C LEU A 365 24.63 5.30 -27.61
N ASN A 366 25.56 5.54 -28.54
CA ASN A 366 26.21 4.47 -29.28
C ASN A 366 27.32 3.79 -28.46
N GLY A 367 27.30 2.45 -28.45
CA GLY A 367 28.51 1.68 -28.19
C GLY A 367 28.31 0.27 -27.66
N HIS A 368 27.12 -0.08 -27.16
CA HIS A 368 26.78 -1.48 -26.87
C HIS A 368 26.89 -2.35 -28.13
N LYS A 369 27.28 -3.61 -27.95
CA LYS A 369 27.58 -4.53 -29.06
C LYS A 369 26.59 -5.67 -29.21
N ALA A 370 25.62 -5.75 -28.30
CA ALA A 370 24.57 -6.76 -28.30
C ALA A 370 23.26 -6.13 -27.83
N ALA A 371 22.23 -6.97 -27.68
CA ALA A 371 20.90 -6.54 -27.27
C ALA A 371 20.95 -5.72 -25.98
N ILE A 372 20.24 -4.59 -25.98
CA ILE A 372 19.94 -3.87 -24.75
C ILE A 372 18.80 -4.61 -24.06
N THR A 373 18.93 -4.81 -22.77
CA THR A 373 17.98 -5.61 -21.98
C THR A 373 17.20 -4.72 -21.02
N SER A 374 17.82 -3.67 -20.50
CA SER A 374 17.16 -2.72 -19.60
C SER A 374 17.82 -1.34 -19.66
N VAL A 375 17.04 -0.32 -19.31
CA VAL A 375 17.44 1.08 -19.17
C VAL A 375 16.86 1.62 -17.88
N SER A 376 17.62 2.45 -17.16
CA SER A 376 17.13 3.11 -15.96
C SER A 376 17.62 4.56 -15.86
N TRP A 377 16.74 5.49 -15.54
CA TRP A 377 17.08 6.87 -15.20
C TRP A 377 17.43 7.02 -13.73
N ARG A 378 18.44 7.84 -13.43
CA ARG A 378 18.69 8.29 -12.07
C ARG A 378 17.62 9.32 -11.69
N GLY A 379 17.19 9.33 -10.42
CA GLY A 379 16.13 10.22 -9.93
C GLY A 379 16.34 11.72 -10.14
N ASP A 380 17.55 12.17 -10.48
CA ASP A 380 17.87 13.57 -10.79
C ASP A 380 17.85 13.91 -12.30
N SER A 381 17.48 12.96 -13.16
CA SER A 381 17.43 13.07 -14.63
C SER A 381 18.78 13.39 -15.31
N LYS A 382 19.91 13.32 -14.59
CA LYS A 382 21.23 13.68 -15.16
C LYS A 382 22.02 12.49 -15.69
N LEU A 383 21.62 11.27 -15.33
CA LEU A 383 22.27 10.05 -15.78
C LEU A 383 21.24 9.01 -16.21
N VAL A 384 21.57 8.31 -17.29
CA VAL A 384 20.91 7.09 -17.74
C VAL A 384 21.90 5.94 -17.59
N VAL A 385 21.45 4.80 -17.09
CA VAL A 385 22.21 3.55 -17.12
C VAL A 385 21.56 2.59 -18.11
N THR A 386 22.39 1.92 -18.91
CA THR A 386 21.96 0.92 -19.88
C THR A 386 22.67 -0.40 -19.61
N ALA A 387 21.91 -1.49 -19.66
CA ALA A 387 22.41 -2.86 -19.53
C ALA A 387 22.24 -3.63 -20.83
N SER A 388 23.18 -4.52 -21.11
CA SER A 388 23.18 -5.30 -22.34
C SER A 388 23.57 -6.75 -22.13
N ASP A 389 23.13 -7.60 -23.07
CA ASP A 389 23.57 -8.99 -23.19
C ASP A 389 25.07 -9.08 -23.55
N ASP A 390 25.71 -7.97 -23.96
CA ASP A 390 27.17 -7.89 -24.08
C ASP A 390 27.85 -8.04 -22.70
N GLY A 391 27.08 -7.84 -21.63
CA GLY A 391 27.37 -7.96 -20.20
C GLY A 391 28.10 -6.75 -19.58
N ASP A 392 28.18 -5.67 -20.33
CA ASP A 392 28.62 -4.37 -19.83
C ASP A 392 27.41 -3.53 -19.42
N ILE A 393 27.67 -2.64 -18.46
CA ILE A 393 26.78 -1.56 -18.08
C ILE A 393 27.44 -0.26 -18.46
N ARG A 394 26.65 0.69 -18.97
CA ARG A 394 27.12 2.02 -19.38
C ARG A 394 26.27 3.09 -18.77
N THR A 395 26.91 4.17 -18.34
CA THR A 395 26.22 5.37 -17.87
C THR A 395 26.43 6.51 -18.84
N TRP A 396 25.38 7.30 -19.02
CA TRP A 396 25.30 8.33 -20.05
C TRP A 396 24.76 9.63 -19.46
N GLN A 397 25.29 10.75 -19.93
CA GLN A 397 24.63 12.04 -19.77
C GLN A 397 23.53 12.19 -20.82
N PRO A 398 22.43 12.91 -20.52
CA PRO A 398 21.29 13.15 -21.42
C PRO A 398 21.61 14.02 -22.66
N ARG A 399 22.89 14.16 -23.01
CA ARG A 399 23.41 14.88 -24.18
C ARG A 399 24.24 13.99 -25.12
N GLY A 400 24.26 12.67 -24.88
CA GLY A 400 24.97 11.71 -25.73
C GLY A 400 26.33 11.24 -25.22
N ASN A 401 26.86 11.83 -24.15
CA ASN A 401 28.20 11.52 -23.66
C ASN A 401 28.19 10.30 -22.72
N GLN A 402 28.98 9.27 -23.05
CA GLN A 402 29.26 8.17 -22.14
C GLN A 402 30.11 8.68 -20.97
N VAL A 403 29.69 8.40 -19.73
CA VAL A 403 30.40 8.79 -18.50
C VAL A 403 31.29 7.66 -18.03
N LYS A 404 30.73 6.45 -17.88
CA LYS A 404 31.44 5.25 -17.43
C LYS A 404 30.92 4.00 -18.14
N GLN A 405 31.76 2.97 -18.11
CA GLN A 405 31.44 1.62 -18.57
C GLN A 405 32.18 0.62 -17.68
N TRP A 406 31.51 -0.45 -17.29
CA TRP A 406 32.12 -1.56 -16.55
C TRP A 406 31.39 -2.88 -16.83
N ARG A 407 32.06 -3.98 -16.48
CA ARG A 407 31.56 -5.35 -16.62
C ARG A 407 30.70 -5.71 -15.39
N ALA A 408 29.45 -6.12 -15.57
CA ALA A 408 28.56 -6.50 -14.45
C ALA A 408 28.18 -7.99 -14.40
N GLY A 409 28.67 -8.77 -15.37
CA GLY A 409 28.45 -10.21 -15.46
C GLY A 409 28.32 -10.65 -16.92
N PRO A 410 28.24 -11.96 -17.22
CA PRO A 410 27.86 -12.44 -18.54
C PRO A 410 26.34 -12.22 -18.75
N GLY A 411 25.99 -11.36 -19.71
CA GLY A 411 24.61 -11.07 -20.09
C GLY A 411 23.78 -10.45 -18.97
N VAL A 412 23.82 -9.13 -18.85
CA VAL A 412 23.01 -8.41 -17.85
C VAL A 412 21.58 -8.33 -18.40
N LEU A 413 20.58 -8.75 -17.62
CA LEU A 413 19.18 -8.79 -18.05
C LEU A 413 18.38 -7.61 -17.52
N ASP A 414 18.71 -7.10 -16.34
CA ASP A 414 18.04 -5.92 -15.80
C ASP A 414 18.99 -5.06 -14.96
N VAL A 415 18.71 -3.76 -14.95
CA VAL A 415 19.45 -2.74 -14.23
C VAL A 415 18.49 -1.68 -13.71
N SER A 416 18.68 -1.27 -12.46
CA SER A 416 17.87 -0.22 -11.85
C SER A 416 18.72 0.70 -10.99
N PHE A 417 18.46 2.01 -11.08
CA PHE A 417 18.99 2.97 -10.12
C PHE A 417 18.21 2.89 -8.81
N THR A 418 18.95 2.91 -7.72
CA THR A 418 18.45 3.32 -6.41
C THR A 418 18.34 4.85 -6.36
N LYS A 419 17.54 5.39 -5.44
CA LYS A 419 17.37 6.85 -5.29
C LYS A 419 18.64 7.53 -4.78
N ASP A 420 19.47 6.85 -4.00
CA ASP A 420 20.79 7.34 -3.60
C ASP A 420 21.82 7.37 -4.75
N GLY A 421 21.47 6.78 -5.89
CA GLY A 421 22.26 6.78 -7.11
C GLY A 421 23.13 5.53 -7.31
N ARG A 422 23.16 4.56 -6.38
CA ARG A 422 23.73 3.23 -6.62
C ARG A 422 22.94 2.46 -7.68
N VAL A 423 23.55 1.41 -8.22
CA VAL A 423 23.00 0.61 -9.33
C VAL A 423 22.86 -0.84 -8.89
N VAL A 424 21.65 -1.39 -9.00
CA VAL A 424 21.38 -2.82 -8.81
C VAL A 424 21.24 -3.52 -10.16
N THR A 425 21.73 -4.77 -10.25
CA THR A 425 21.81 -5.49 -11.52
C THR A 425 21.55 -6.98 -11.34
N VAL A 426 20.94 -7.60 -12.34
CA VAL A 426 20.81 -9.07 -12.46
C VAL A 426 21.14 -9.54 -13.87
N GLY A 427 21.51 -10.81 -14.02
CA GLY A 427 21.93 -11.34 -15.31
C GLY A 427 21.87 -12.86 -15.45
N ARG A 428 22.37 -13.37 -16.58
CA ARG A 428 22.36 -14.82 -16.91
C ARG A 428 23.26 -15.65 -16.01
N ASP A 429 24.18 -15.04 -15.27
CA ASP A 429 24.97 -15.71 -14.24
C ASP A 429 24.18 -15.98 -12.94
N ARG A 430 22.91 -15.57 -12.90
CA ARG A 430 21.98 -15.77 -11.79
C ARG A 430 22.33 -14.95 -10.56
N VAL A 431 23.18 -13.94 -10.69
CA VAL A 431 23.69 -13.19 -9.55
C VAL A 431 23.11 -11.77 -9.54
N ALA A 432 22.49 -11.42 -8.42
CA ALA A 432 22.12 -10.05 -8.11
C ALA A 432 23.32 -9.30 -7.50
N ARG A 433 23.59 -8.08 -7.98
CA ARG A 433 24.72 -7.26 -7.53
C ARG A 433 24.32 -5.81 -7.29
N LEU A 434 25.12 -5.15 -6.46
CA LEU A 434 25.05 -3.73 -6.16
C LEU A 434 26.39 -3.07 -6.51
N TYR A 435 26.31 -1.98 -7.25
CA TYR A 435 27.43 -1.16 -7.69
C TYR A 435 27.26 0.28 -7.20
N ASN A 436 28.38 0.99 -7.03
CA ASN A 436 28.33 2.45 -6.96
C ASN A 436 28.29 3.06 -8.38
N THR A 437 28.10 4.37 -8.46
CA THR A 437 28.07 5.11 -9.74
C THR A 437 29.37 5.05 -10.54
N ASP A 438 30.51 4.74 -9.88
CA ASP A 438 31.82 4.64 -10.51
C ASP A 438 32.09 3.26 -11.12
N GLY A 439 31.17 2.30 -10.96
CA GLY A 439 31.29 0.93 -11.46
C GLY A 439 32.04 -0.02 -10.54
N LYS A 440 32.30 0.36 -9.29
CA LYS A 440 32.85 -0.54 -8.27
C LYS A 440 31.73 -1.39 -7.69
N GLU A 441 31.91 -2.72 -7.75
CA GLU A 441 31.02 -3.66 -7.07
C GLU A 441 31.11 -3.43 -5.55
N LEU A 442 30.00 -3.05 -4.95
CA LEU A 442 29.87 -2.88 -3.50
C LEU A 442 29.52 -4.21 -2.84
N LYS A 443 28.58 -4.95 -3.45
CA LYS A 443 28.04 -6.16 -2.84
C LYS A 443 27.45 -7.13 -3.86
N LYS A 444 27.65 -8.42 -3.62
CA LYS A 444 26.85 -9.50 -4.20
C LYS A 444 25.62 -9.73 -3.32
N LEU A 445 24.43 -9.44 -3.85
CA LEU A 445 23.15 -9.44 -3.12
C LEU A 445 22.53 -10.83 -2.98
N GLY A 446 22.88 -11.77 -3.85
CA GLY A 446 22.34 -13.12 -3.80
C GLY A 446 22.62 -13.90 -5.08
N THR A 447 22.23 -15.17 -5.11
CA THR A 447 22.23 -16.01 -6.31
C THR A 447 20.85 -16.65 -6.45
N GLY A 448 20.20 -16.49 -7.60
CA GLY A 448 18.93 -17.14 -7.93
C GLY A 448 19.11 -18.63 -8.22
N ASP A 449 18.00 -19.36 -8.31
CA ASP A 449 18.04 -20.80 -8.60
C ASP A 449 18.36 -21.02 -10.10
N ASP A 450 17.84 -20.14 -10.94
CA ASP A 450 18.10 -20.07 -12.39
C ASP A 450 18.34 -18.61 -12.84
N ILE A 451 18.32 -18.36 -14.15
CA ILE A 451 18.52 -17.05 -14.77
C ILE A 451 17.64 -16.01 -14.08
N THR A 452 18.28 -14.98 -13.52
CA THR A 452 17.59 -13.88 -12.84
C THR A 452 17.12 -12.86 -13.85
N LEU A 453 15.84 -12.48 -13.80
CA LEU A 453 15.18 -11.73 -14.87
C LEU A 453 15.08 -10.24 -14.58
N ALA A 454 14.57 -9.86 -13.41
CA ALA A 454 14.34 -8.47 -13.04
C ALA A 454 14.75 -8.18 -11.60
N ILE A 455 15.04 -6.91 -11.31
CA ILE A 455 15.45 -6.44 -9.98
C ILE A 455 14.94 -5.02 -9.69
N ALA A 456 14.43 -4.81 -8.47
CA ALA A 456 14.01 -3.50 -8.00
C ALA A 456 14.46 -3.26 -6.55
N ALA A 457 14.89 -2.03 -6.25
CA ALA A 457 15.13 -1.59 -4.87
C ALA A 457 13.83 -1.05 -4.26
N THR A 458 13.61 -1.34 -2.98
CA THR A 458 12.42 -0.91 -2.24
C THR A 458 12.46 0.58 -1.88
N HIS A 459 11.30 1.16 -1.56
CA HIS A 459 11.11 2.60 -1.30
C HIS A 459 12.05 3.23 -0.25
N ASP A 460 12.48 2.42 0.73
CA ASP A 460 13.33 2.82 1.86
C ASP A 460 14.83 2.55 1.60
N GLU A 461 15.16 1.96 0.44
CA GLU A 461 16.51 1.55 0.03
C GLU A 461 17.18 0.55 0.97
N THR A 462 16.41 -0.13 1.83
CA THR A 462 16.98 -1.14 2.74
C THR A 462 16.97 -2.54 2.14
N LYS A 463 16.07 -2.79 1.18
CA LYS A 463 15.87 -4.11 0.54
C LYS A 463 15.90 -3.99 -0.98
N ALA A 464 16.29 -5.07 -1.64
CA ALA A 464 16.04 -5.30 -3.05
C ALA A 464 15.23 -6.57 -3.24
N VAL A 465 14.40 -6.60 -4.27
CA VAL A 465 13.68 -7.77 -4.74
C VAL A 465 14.21 -8.15 -6.11
N PHE A 466 14.50 -9.43 -6.33
CA PHE A 466 14.84 -9.93 -7.66
C PHE A 466 14.14 -11.24 -7.95
N THR A 467 13.96 -11.51 -9.24
CA THR A 467 13.16 -12.63 -9.76
C THR A 467 14.02 -13.56 -10.59
N ASP A 468 13.57 -14.80 -10.77
CA ASP A 468 14.20 -15.76 -11.68
C ASP A 468 13.22 -16.49 -12.61
N TRP A 469 13.79 -17.24 -13.55
CA TRP A 469 13.05 -17.99 -14.57
C TRP A 469 12.18 -19.11 -14.00
N THR A 470 12.48 -19.60 -12.78
CA THR A 470 11.67 -20.63 -12.11
C THR A 470 10.42 -20.04 -11.45
N GLY A 471 10.35 -18.71 -11.36
CA GLY A 471 9.30 -17.99 -10.64
C GLY A 471 9.65 -17.71 -9.18
N ALA A 472 10.89 -17.94 -8.75
CA ALA A 472 11.30 -17.58 -7.41
C ALA A 472 11.50 -16.06 -7.31
N VAL A 473 10.91 -15.46 -6.28
CA VAL A 473 11.04 -14.03 -5.98
C VAL A 473 11.70 -13.89 -4.63
N ARG A 474 12.88 -13.27 -4.60
CA ARG A 474 13.73 -13.18 -3.41
C ARG A 474 13.82 -11.75 -2.94
N LEU A 475 13.59 -11.55 -1.64
CA LEU A 475 13.78 -10.28 -0.96
C LEU A 475 15.09 -10.35 -0.19
N VAL A 476 16.00 -9.44 -0.47
CA VAL A 476 17.34 -9.40 0.13
C VAL A 476 17.61 -8.03 0.73
N ASN A 477 18.39 -8.00 1.81
CA ASN A 477 18.90 -6.74 2.35
C ASN A 477 19.95 -6.15 1.41
N LEU A 478 19.81 -4.86 1.09
CA LEU A 478 20.65 -4.19 0.09
C LEU A 478 22.11 -4.05 0.54
N GLU A 479 22.35 -3.86 1.85
CA GLU A 479 23.69 -3.67 2.41
C GLU A 479 24.37 -5.00 2.75
N SER A 480 23.66 -5.88 3.47
CA SER A 480 24.23 -7.15 3.96
C SER A 480 24.23 -8.25 2.90
N GLY A 481 23.33 -8.19 1.90
CA GLY A 481 23.08 -9.26 0.93
C GLY A 481 22.40 -10.49 1.54
N GLU A 482 21.84 -10.38 2.74
CA GLU A 482 21.12 -11.45 3.42
C GLU A 482 19.72 -11.62 2.84
N GLU A 483 19.28 -12.87 2.63
CA GLU A 483 17.91 -13.19 2.21
C GLU A 483 16.93 -12.97 3.37
N LEU A 484 16.06 -11.97 3.25
CA LEU A 484 15.03 -11.61 4.23
C LEU A 484 13.77 -12.48 4.06
N GLY A 485 13.57 -13.07 2.89
CA GLY A 485 12.47 -13.98 2.60
C GLY A 485 12.16 -14.10 1.12
N ARG A 486 11.05 -14.78 0.82
CA ARG A 486 10.57 -15.00 -0.55
C ARG A 486 9.13 -14.56 -0.70
N LEU A 487 8.78 -14.13 -1.90
CA LEU A 487 7.40 -13.84 -2.31
C LEU A 487 6.94 -14.94 -3.26
N ASP A 488 5.65 -15.25 -3.25
CA ASP A 488 5.07 -16.29 -4.09
C ASP A 488 4.57 -15.68 -5.41
N ALA A 489 5.09 -16.16 -6.54
CA ALA A 489 4.62 -15.75 -7.86
C ALA A 489 3.34 -16.48 -8.30
N ASN A 490 2.93 -17.52 -7.56
CA ASN A 490 1.78 -18.38 -7.84
C ASN A 490 1.03 -18.72 -6.53
N PRO A 491 0.50 -17.69 -5.82
CA PRO A 491 -0.07 -17.85 -4.50
C PRO A 491 -1.27 -18.81 -4.47
N PRO A 492 -1.54 -19.47 -3.33
CA PRO A 492 -2.71 -20.31 -3.16
C PRO A 492 -4.01 -19.49 -3.24
N THR A 493 -5.06 -20.10 -3.78
CA THR A 493 -6.41 -19.50 -3.80
C THR A 493 -6.96 -19.33 -2.39
N LEU A 494 -7.96 -18.47 -2.22
CA LEU A 494 -8.61 -18.25 -0.92
C LEU A 494 -9.16 -19.56 -0.35
N THR A 495 -9.72 -20.44 -1.18
CA THR A 495 -10.17 -21.77 -0.75
C THR A 495 -9.01 -22.63 -0.21
N MET A 496 -7.87 -22.65 -0.91
CA MET A 496 -6.71 -23.39 -0.44
C MET A 496 -6.12 -22.80 0.86
N ARG A 497 -6.15 -21.47 1.00
CA ARG A 497 -5.74 -20.76 2.21
C ARG A 497 -6.68 -21.08 3.37
N LEU A 498 -7.98 -21.16 3.10
CA LEU A 498 -9.01 -21.56 4.06
C LEU A 498 -8.79 -23.01 4.53
N ASP A 499 -8.55 -23.93 3.60
CA ASP A 499 -8.25 -25.33 3.92
C ASP A 499 -6.97 -25.46 4.76
N ALA A 500 -5.91 -24.72 4.39
CA ALA A 500 -4.67 -24.68 5.17
C ALA A 500 -4.89 -24.11 6.58
N ALA A 501 -5.68 -23.04 6.71
CA ALA A 501 -6.00 -22.44 8.00
C ALA A 501 -6.86 -23.39 8.87
N ASN A 502 -7.82 -24.09 8.27
CA ASN A 502 -8.61 -25.12 8.94
C ASN A 502 -7.74 -26.30 9.41
N ASN A 503 -6.80 -26.75 8.59
CA ASN A 503 -5.86 -27.80 8.97
C ASN A 503 -4.95 -27.35 10.14
N ALA A 504 -4.44 -26.12 10.10
CA ALA A 504 -3.65 -25.56 11.19
C ALA A 504 -4.48 -25.46 12.49
N LEU A 505 -5.74 -25.04 12.40
CA LEU A 505 -6.65 -25.04 13.56
C LEU A 505 -6.87 -26.45 14.09
N ALA A 506 -7.05 -27.44 13.20
CA ALA A 506 -7.22 -28.84 13.57
C ALA A 506 -5.98 -29.43 14.28
N GLU A 507 -4.77 -28.90 14.03
CA GLU A 507 -3.55 -29.27 14.77
C GLU A 507 -3.44 -28.62 16.16
N ILE A 508 -4.00 -27.42 16.34
CA ILE A 508 -3.93 -26.65 17.60
C ILE A 508 -4.96 -27.17 18.61
N VAL A 509 -6.21 -27.37 18.19
CA VAL A 509 -7.32 -27.79 19.06
C VAL A 509 -6.98 -29.00 19.95
N PRO A 510 -6.40 -30.11 19.46
CA PRO A 510 -6.09 -31.28 20.31
C PRO A 510 -4.97 -31.04 21.34
N LYS A 511 -4.19 -29.95 21.24
CA LYS A 511 -3.15 -29.60 22.23
C LYS A 511 -3.71 -28.92 23.48
N ILE A 512 -4.89 -28.32 23.37
CA ILE A 512 -5.50 -27.51 24.44
C ILE A 512 -6.00 -28.40 25.58
N GLU A 513 -6.77 -29.45 25.29
CA GLU A 513 -7.36 -30.31 26.33
C GLU A 513 -6.30 -30.97 27.24
N PRO A 514 -5.21 -31.56 26.72
CA PRO A 514 -4.13 -32.07 27.57
C PRO A 514 -3.44 -30.98 28.40
N ALA A 515 -3.25 -29.78 27.86
CA ALA A 515 -2.65 -28.66 28.58
C ALA A 515 -3.55 -28.18 29.73
N GLU A 516 -4.87 -28.13 29.52
CA GLU A 516 -5.85 -27.82 30.56
C GLU A 516 -5.85 -28.86 31.69
N GLN A 517 -5.80 -30.15 31.34
CA GLN A 517 -5.72 -31.24 32.31
C GLN A 517 -4.41 -31.19 33.11
N ALA A 518 -3.28 -30.93 32.44
CA ALA A 518 -1.97 -30.81 33.08
C ALA A 518 -1.93 -29.62 34.06
N LEU A 519 -2.46 -28.47 33.67
CA LEU A 519 -2.57 -27.30 34.52
C LEU A 519 -3.48 -27.56 35.73
N ALA A 520 -4.62 -28.22 35.53
CA ALA A 520 -5.52 -28.59 36.62
C ALA A 520 -4.83 -29.54 37.63
N ALA A 521 -4.13 -30.56 37.14
CA ALA A 521 -3.36 -31.49 37.97
C ALA A 521 -2.23 -30.80 38.75
N ALA A 522 -1.49 -29.90 38.10
CA ALA A 522 -0.43 -29.11 38.74
C ALA A 522 -1.01 -28.18 39.83
N THR A 523 -2.16 -27.57 39.56
CA THR A 523 -2.87 -26.69 40.51
C THR A 523 -3.33 -27.48 41.75
N MET A 524 -3.92 -28.67 41.56
CA MET A 524 -4.30 -29.55 42.66
C MET A 524 -3.10 -30.02 43.49
N THR A 525 -1.99 -30.32 42.82
CA THR A 525 -0.74 -30.74 43.49
C THR A 525 -0.17 -29.59 44.33
N LEU A 526 -0.16 -28.37 43.80
CA LEU A 526 0.29 -27.17 44.51
C LEU A 526 -0.59 -26.87 45.72
N SER A 527 -1.92 -26.96 45.60
CA SER A 527 -2.82 -26.72 46.74
C SER A 527 -2.62 -27.73 47.85
N GLY A 528 -2.49 -29.02 47.51
CA GLY A 528 -2.23 -30.07 48.49
C GLY A 528 -0.87 -29.91 49.19
N ALA A 529 0.17 -29.57 48.42
CA ALA A 529 1.50 -29.28 48.97
C ALA A 529 1.48 -28.05 49.91
N THR A 530 0.76 -27.00 49.54
CA THR A 530 0.64 -25.78 50.34
C THR A 530 -0.02 -26.07 51.69
N GLU A 531 -1.08 -26.88 51.71
CA GLU A 531 -1.75 -27.28 52.95
C GLU A 531 -0.82 -28.07 53.89
N VAL A 532 -0.01 -28.99 53.34
CA VAL A 532 0.96 -29.77 54.12
C VAL A 532 2.05 -28.87 54.71
N VAL A 533 2.60 -27.95 53.92
CA VAL A 533 3.63 -27.00 54.36
C VAL A 533 3.10 -26.08 55.46
N GLU A 534 1.89 -25.53 55.30
CA GLU A 534 1.27 -24.67 56.32
C GLU A 534 0.95 -25.44 57.62
N LYS A 535 0.45 -26.68 57.53
CA LYS A 535 0.27 -27.54 58.72
C LYS A 535 1.59 -27.82 59.43
N HIS A 536 2.65 -28.13 58.68
CA HIS A 536 3.96 -28.40 59.25
C HIS A 536 4.56 -27.14 59.91
N LYS A 537 4.44 -25.99 59.26
CA LYS A 537 4.88 -24.69 59.79
C LYS A 537 4.15 -24.35 61.10
N ALA A 538 2.84 -24.55 61.14
CA ALA A 538 2.05 -24.37 62.36
C ALA A 538 2.46 -25.33 63.49
N ALA A 539 2.70 -26.60 63.17
CA ALA A 539 3.16 -27.60 64.14
C ALA A 539 4.56 -27.28 64.70
N LYS A 540 5.50 -26.85 63.84
CA LYS A 540 6.84 -26.42 64.23
C LYS A 540 6.78 -25.18 65.13
N GLN A 541 5.97 -24.17 64.77
CA GLN A 541 5.77 -22.98 65.59
C GLN A 541 5.21 -23.34 66.97
N ALA A 542 4.17 -24.17 67.03
CA ALA A 542 3.58 -24.62 68.28
C ALA A 542 4.58 -25.40 69.16
N ALA A 543 5.45 -26.22 68.56
CA ALA A 543 6.49 -26.94 69.27
C ALA A 543 7.57 -25.99 69.82
N THR A 544 8.00 -24.99 69.03
CA THR A 544 8.96 -23.96 69.46
C THR A 544 8.40 -23.11 70.60
N ASP A 545 7.14 -22.66 70.49
CA ASP A 545 6.46 -21.88 71.53
C ASP A 545 6.30 -22.68 72.84
N ALA A 546 5.99 -23.98 72.73
CA ALA A 546 5.93 -24.89 73.87
C ALA A 546 7.31 -25.08 74.52
N LEU A 547 8.38 -25.18 73.71
CA LEU A 547 9.75 -25.26 74.21
C LEU A 547 10.13 -24.02 75.02
N ALA A 548 9.87 -22.83 74.46
CA ALA A 548 10.15 -21.56 75.12
C ALA A 548 9.41 -21.42 76.46
N LYS A 549 8.13 -21.86 76.52
CA LYS A 549 7.36 -21.91 77.76
C LYS A 549 7.98 -22.84 78.81
N LEU A 550 8.39 -24.04 78.40
CA LEU A 550 9.02 -25.02 79.30
C LEU A 550 10.41 -24.56 79.78
N GLU A 551 11.20 -23.92 78.92
CA GLU A 551 12.50 -23.36 79.30
C GLU A 551 12.34 -22.22 80.32
N LYS A 552 11.35 -21.34 80.11
CA LYS A 552 10.99 -20.31 81.09
C LYS A 552 10.58 -20.91 82.43
N ALA A 553 9.66 -21.89 82.43
CA ALA A 553 9.20 -22.55 83.65
C ALA A 553 10.35 -23.27 84.38
N ARG A 554 11.28 -23.90 83.64
CA ARG A 554 12.48 -24.50 84.22
C ARG A 554 13.42 -23.46 84.83
N GLY A 555 13.62 -22.31 84.17
CA GLY A 555 14.41 -21.20 84.70
C GLY A 555 13.84 -20.67 86.02
N GLU A 556 12.52 -20.49 86.09
CA GLU A 556 11.80 -20.08 87.31
C GLU A 556 11.94 -21.12 88.44
N GLN A 557 11.78 -22.41 88.13
CA GLN A 557 11.96 -23.49 89.12
C GLN A 557 13.42 -23.63 89.58
N GLN A 558 14.39 -23.38 88.71
CA GLN A 558 15.81 -23.39 89.06
C GLN A 558 16.18 -22.21 89.96
N ALA A 559 15.62 -21.02 89.70
CA ALA A 559 15.75 -19.88 90.60
C ALA A 559 15.13 -20.15 91.97
N GLN A 560 13.94 -20.78 92.02
CA GLN A 560 13.33 -21.21 93.30
C GLN A 560 14.18 -22.24 94.04
N LEU A 561 14.83 -23.17 93.35
CA LEU A 561 15.71 -24.15 93.97
C LEU A 561 16.97 -23.50 94.58
N GLU A 562 17.57 -22.53 93.90
CA GLU A 562 18.71 -21.77 94.43
C GLU A 562 18.31 -20.91 95.63
N LEU A 563 17.15 -20.24 95.58
CA LEU A 563 16.61 -19.50 96.71
C LEU A 563 16.43 -20.42 97.94
N ARG A 564 15.83 -21.60 97.76
CA ARG A 564 15.65 -22.58 98.86
C ARG A 564 16.97 -23.15 99.39
N LYS A 565 18.04 -23.19 98.59
CA LYS A 565 19.38 -23.55 99.08
C LYS A 565 19.95 -22.45 99.97
N GLN A 566 19.82 -21.19 99.54
CA GLN A 566 20.23 -20.03 100.34
C GLN A 566 19.47 -19.98 101.67
N GLU A 567 18.16 -20.16 101.65
CA GLU A 567 17.33 -20.24 102.87
C GLU A 567 17.77 -21.38 103.80
N MET A 568 18.18 -22.54 103.27
CA MET A 568 18.70 -23.66 104.05
C MET A 568 20.06 -23.34 104.68
N ASP A 569 20.94 -22.66 103.95
CA ASP A 569 22.26 -22.27 104.43
C ASP A 569 22.15 -21.18 105.52
N GLU A 570 21.26 -20.21 105.34
CA GLU A 570 20.91 -19.22 106.36
C GLU A 570 20.30 -19.87 107.60
N LEU A 571 19.37 -20.82 107.43
CA LEU A 571 18.76 -21.56 108.54
C LEU A 571 19.79 -22.41 109.30
N ASN A 572 20.73 -23.06 108.59
CA ASN A 572 21.81 -23.82 109.23
C ASN A 572 22.76 -22.90 110.01
N LYS A 573 23.08 -21.72 109.46
CA LYS A 573 23.89 -20.71 110.14
C LYS A 573 23.19 -20.19 111.40
N ALA A 574 21.91 -19.86 111.31
CA ALA A 574 21.09 -19.44 112.45
C ALA A 574 21.00 -20.54 113.52
N LEU A 575 20.83 -21.80 113.11
CA LEU A 575 20.80 -22.93 114.04
C LEU A 575 22.16 -23.13 114.74
N MET A 576 23.28 -22.97 114.03
CA MET A 576 24.62 -22.99 114.65
C MET A 576 24.77 -21.87 115.67
N THR A 577 24.34 -20.65 115.35
CA THR A 577 24.39 -19.53 116.30
C THR A 577 23.58 -19.82 117.57
N VAL A 578 22.37 -20.37 117.45
CA VAL A 578 21.54 -20.74 118.60
C VAL A 578 22.16 -21.89 119.42
N VAL A 579 22.85 -22.82 118.77
CA VAL A 579 23.59 -23.90 119.45
C VAL A 579 24.82 -23.35 120.19
N ASP A 580 25.55 -22.41 119.59
CA ASP A 580 26.66 -21.73 120.24
C ASP A 580 26.17 -20.90 121.44
N GLU A 581 25.03 -20.22 121.31
CA GLU A 581 24.34 -19.51 122.40
C GLU A 581 23.91 -20.47 123.53
N GLN A 582 23.38 -21.66 123.17
CA GLN A 582 23.04 -22.70 124.14
C GLN A 582 24.28 -23.18 124.90
N HIS A 583 25.36 -23.55 124.20
CA HIS A 583 26.58 -24.02 124.84
C HIS A 583 27.22 -22.95 125.74
N ALA A 584 27.18 -21.68 125.33
CA ALA A 584 27.65 -20.57 126.16
C ALA A 584 26.78 -20.36 127.41
N ALA A 585 25.46 -20.51 127.31
CA ALA A 585 24.53 -20.42 128.44
C ALA A 585 24.67 -21.61 129.41
N GLU A 586 24.83 -22.84 128.89
CA GLU A 586 25.10 -24.04 129.68
C GLU A 586 26.42 -23.95 130.44
N ALA A 587 27.48 -23.45 129.78
CA ALA A 587 28.77 -23.23 130.42
C ALA A 587 28.70 -22.21 131.57
N LYS A 588 27.95 -21.11 131.38
CA LYS A 588 27.70 -20.11 132.43
C LYS A 588 26.86 -20.66 133.58
N LEU A 589 25.86 -21.49 133.29
CA LEU A 589 25.03 -22.14 134.29
C LEU A 589 25.86 -23.11 135.13
N GLU A 590 26.74 -23.88 134.50
CA GLU A 590 27.67 -24.80 135.18
C GLU A 590 28.67 -24.03 136.05
N GLU A 591 29.22 -22.92 135.54
CA GLU A 591 30.09 -22.01 136.30
C GLU A 591 29.37 -21.44 137.54
N LEU A 592 28.12 -20.99 137.40
CA LEU A 592 27.30 -20.50 138.51
C LEU A 592 26.95 -21.60 139.53
N LYS A 593 26.67 -22.84 139.07
CA LYS A 593 26.42 -24.00 139.94
C LYS A 593 27.67 -24.42 140.71
N GLN A 594 28.85 -24.35 140.08
CA GLN A 594 30.13 -24.56 140.76
C GLN A 594 30.44 -23.45 141.78
N HIS A 595 30.09 -22.20 141.46
CA HIS A 595 30.18 -21.06 142.38
C HIS A 595 29.25 -21.22 143.61
N LEU A 596 28.03 -21.72 143.42
CA LEU A 596 27.11 -22.03 144.51
C LEU A 596 27.65 -23.16 145.41
N ALA A 597 28.23 -24.21 144.81
CA ALA A 597 28.82 -25.34 145.53
C ALA A 597 30.05 -24.97 146.36
N THR A 598 30.79 -23.92 145.97
CA THR A 598 31.95 -23.43 146.73
C THR A 598 31.55 -22.52 147.89
N VAL A 599 30.47 -21.73 147.76
CA VAL A 599 29.93 -20.90 148.86
C VAL A 599 29.30 -21.76 149.97
N GLY A 600 28.75 -22.93 149.63
CA GLY A 600 28.15 -23.84 150.63
C GLY A 600 29.13 -24.57 151.55
N ASN A 601 30.44 -24.54 151.29
CA ASN A 601 31.43 -25.38 151.98
C ASN A 601 32.37 -24.62 152.95
N GLN A 602 32.14 -23.34 153.21
CA GLN A 602 32.91 -22.55 154.19
C GLN A 602 32.06 -22.33 155.45
N GLN A 603 32.42 -22.99 156.55
CA GLN A 603 31.79 -22.84 157.87
C GLN A 603 32.37 -21.62 158.60
N GLY A 604 31.59 -20.56 158.79
CA GLY A 604 31.89 -19.47 159.73
C GLY A 604 31.02 -18.21 159.59
N GLU A 605 30.04 -18.05 160.49
CA GLU A 605 29.40 -16.80 160.95
C GLU A 605 28.90 -15.73 159.92
N GLU A 606 27.57 -15.62 159.83
CA GLU A 606 26.73 -14.41 159.60
C GLU A 606 27.07 -13.40 158.47
N ALA A 607 27.86 -13.79 157.46
CA ALA A 607 28.04 -13.02 156.21
C ALA A 607 27.59 -13.74 154.92
N ASP A 608 27.25 -15.04 154.98
CA ASP A 608 27.04 -15.90 153.79
C ASP A 608 25.60 -15.98 153.25
N GLY A 609 24.59 -15.47 153.98
CA GLY A 609 23.19 -15.55 153.55
C GLY A 609 22.80 -14.65 152.36
N LYS A 610 23.56 -13.58 152.10
CA LYS A 610 23.30 -12.66 150.97
C LYS A 610 24.01 -13.08 149.69
N ALA A 611 25.20 -13.68 149.78
CA ALA A 611 25.98 -14.12 148.63
C ALA A 611 25.36 -15.38 147.97
N ALA A 612 24.82 -16.31 148.76
CA ALA A 612 24.12 -17.48 148.24
C ALA A 612 22.80 -17.13 147.52
N ALA A 613 21.99 -16.22 148.09
CA ALA A 613 20.73 -15.78 147.50
C ALA A 613 20.90 -14.99 146.18
N GLU A 614 21.99 -14.23 146.03
CA GLU A 614 22.30 -13.52 144.79
C GLU A 614 22.75 -14.47 143.66
N ILE A 615 23.48 -15.55 144.00
CA ILE A 615 23.88 -16.58 143.04
C ILE A 615 22.67 -17.44 142.64
N GLU A 616 21.77 -17.79 143.57
CA GLU A 616 20.51 -18.49 143.25
C GLU A 616 19.60 -17.66 142.33
N GLY A 617 19.51 -16.34 142.53
CA GLY A 617 18.78 -15.45 141.62
C GLY A 617 19.37 -15.41 140.20
N LYS A 618 20.71 -15.40 140.08
CA LYS A 618 21.42 -15.46 138.79
C LYS A 618 21.30 -16.84 138.12
N ILE A 619 21.22 -17.93 138.89
CA ILE A 619 20.95 -19.28 138.37
C ILE A 619 19.53 -19.34 137.80
N ALA A 620 18.52 -18.88 138.53
CA ALA A 620 17.14 -18.88 138.05
C ALA A 620 16.96 -18.01 136.78
N GLU A 621 17.66 -16.87 136.70
CA GLU A 621 17.68 -16.01 135.50
C GLU A 621 18.38 -16.70 134.32
N GLN A 622 19.49 -17.42 134.55
CA GLN A 622 20.15 -18.20 133.50
C GLN A 622 19.40 -19.46 133.08
N GLU A 623 18.68 -20.12 133.98
CA GLU A 623 17.81 -21.26 133.64
C GLU A 623 16.62 -20.80 132.78
N SER A 624 16.01 -19.65 133.10
CA SER A 624 14.97 -19.04 132.25
C SER A 624 15.52 -18.59 130.89
N ALA A 625 16.74 -18.05 130.84
CA ALA A 625 17.41 -17.70 129.59
C ALA A 625 17.71 -18.95 128.74
N LEU A 626 18.14 -20.06 129.36
CA LEU A 626 18.39 -21.33 128.70
C LEU A 626 17.10 -21.95 128.14
N GLU A 627 15.99 -21.91 128.90
CA GLU A 627 14.67 -22.32 128.39
C GLU A 627 14.24 -21.49 127.16
N GLY A 628 14.48 -20.18 127.18
CA GLY A 628 14.23 -19.31 126.03
C GLY A 628 15.09 -19.65 124.80
N ILE A 629 16.35 -20.06 125.00
CA ILE A 629 17.25 -20.50 123.92
C ILE A 629 16.84 -21.88 123.39
N LEU A 630 16.45 -22.81 124.26
CA LEU A 630 15.95 -24.14 123.89
C LEU A 630 14.65 -24.04 123.07
N ALA A 631 13.72 -23.18 123.48
CA ALA A 631 12.50 -22.91 122.70
C ALA A 631 12.81 -22.33 121.31
N LYS A 632 13.76 -21.38 121.21
CA LYS A 632 14.23 -20.84 119.92
C LYS A 632 14.92 -21.91 119.07
N ARG A 633 15.68 -22.83 119.66
CA ARG A 633 16.33 -23.95 118.97
C ARG A 633 15.31 -24.91 118.40
N GLU A 634 14.30 -25.30 119.18
CA GLU A 634 13.21 -26.15 118.72
C GLU A 634 12.40 -25.49 117.59
N GLU A 635 12.08 -24.21 117.71
CA GLU A 635 11.37 -23.47 116.66
C GLU A 635 12.19 -23.36 115.37
N THR A 636 13.50 -23.13 115.48
CA THR A 636 14.42 -23.04 114.33
C THR A 636 14.67 -24.41 113.70
N ALA A 637 14.79 -25.46 114.53
CA ALA A 637 14.94 -26.85 114.06
C ALA A 637 13.68 -27.38 113.38
N ALA A 638 12.49 -26.98 113.84
CA ALA A 638 11.20 -27.37 113.25
C ALA A 638 10.98 -26.83 111.83
N LYS A 639 11.67 -25.75 111.42
CA LYS A 639 11.63 -25.19 110.05
C LYS A 639 12.43 -26.02 109.04
N LYS A 640 13.42 -26.80 109.50
CA LYS A 640 14.34 -27.60 108.67
C LYS A 640 13.65 -28.73 107.85
N PRO A 641 12.78 -29.58 108.43
CA PRO A 641 12.09 -30.63 107.65
C PRO A 641 11.14 -30.06 106.59
N LYS A 642 10.43 -28.96 106.89
CA LYS A 642 9.52 -28.29 105.94
C LYS A 642 10.28 -27.73 104.72
N LEU A 643 11.45 -27.12 104.95
CA LEU A 643 12.28 -26.57 103.88
C LEU A 643 12.98 -27.68 103.07
N ALA A 644 13.37 -28.79 103.71
CA ALA A 644 13.90 -29.97 103.03
C ALA A 644 12.87 -30.64 102.10
N GLU A 645 11.61 -30.75 102.54
CA GLU A 645 10.51 -31.28 101.73
C GLU A 645 10.18 -30.38 100.54
N SER A 646 10.14 -29.06 100.76
CA SER A 646 10.00 -28.04 99.72
C SER A 646 11.15 -28.08 98.69
N ARG A 647 12.40 -28.27 99.13
CA ARG A 647 13.57 -28.44 98.24
C ARG A 647 13.50 -29.73 97.42
N LYS A 648 13.04 -30.83 98.03
CA LYS A 648 12.80 -32.11 97.33
C LYS A 648 11.72 -31.96 96.26
N ALA A 649 10.63 -31.27 96.56
CA ALA A 649 9.55 -30.97 95.61
C ALA A 649 10.00 -30.10 94.42
N ALA A 650 10.81 -29.05 94.67
CA ALA A 650 11.42 -28.26 93.59
C ALA A 650 12.32 -29.11 92.70
N ARG A 651 13.15 -29.97 93.30
CA ARG A 651 14.05 -30.86 92.54
C ARG A 651 13.28 -31.85 91.67
N SER A 652 12.23 -32.49 92.19
CA SER A 652 11.38 -33.38 91.39
C SER A 652 10.63 -32.65 90.27
N SER A 653 10.20 -31.40 90.50
CA SER A 653 9.59 -30.57 89.45
C SER A 653 10.59 -30.23 88.34
N LEU A 654 11.84 -29.94 88.70
CA LEU A 654 12.94 -29.66 87.77
C LEU A 654 13.32 -30.88 86.92
N ASP A 655 13.35 -32.07 87.54
CA ASP A 655 13.59 -33.34 86.84
C ASP A 655 12.43 -33.69 85.89
N SER A 656 11.19 -33.42 86.30
CA SER A 656 10.00 -33.58 85.44
C SER A 656 10.03 -32.64 84.23
N LEU A 657 10.34 -31.35 84.44
CA LEU A 657 10.49 -30.36 83.37
C LEU A 657 11.67 -30.70 82.44
N ALA A 658 12.76 -31.26 82.97
CA ALA A 658 13.88 -31.74 82.17
C ALA A 658 13.48 -32.91 81.26
N GLY A 659 12.65 -33.83 81.75
CA GLY A 659 12.05 -34.91 80.94
C GLY A 659 11.17 -34.38 79.81
N GLN A 660 10.26 -33.46 80.12
CA GLN A 660 9.38 -32.83 79.12
C GLN A 660 10.16 -32.02 78.07
N LEU A 661 11.21 -31.29 78.48
CA LEU A 661 12.09 -30.57 77.55
C LEU A 661 12.83 -31.51 76.60
N LYS A 662 13.30 -32.66 77.10
CA LYS A 662 13.96 -33.67 76.25
C LYS A 662 13.01 -34.20 75.18
N GLU A 663 11.80 -34.58 75.60
CA GLU A 663 10.75 -35.08 74.69
C GLU A 663 10.38 -34.05 73.62
N LYS A 664 10.17 -32.78 74.00
CA LYS A 664 9.84 -31.71 73.05
C LYS A 664 11.01 -31.34 72.12
N ARG A 665 12.27 -31.39 72.58
CA ARG A 665 13.45 -31.21 71.71
C ARG A 665 13.60 -32.33 70.69
N GLU A 666 13.32 -33.57 71.07
CA GLU A 666 13.33 -34.71 70.14
C GLU A 666 12.19 -34.59 69.12
N ALA A 667 11.00 -34.17 69.54
CA ALA A 667 9.89 -33.89 68.63
C ALA A 667 10.20 -32.75 67.64
N LEU A 668 10.84 -31.66 68.10
CA LEU A 668 11.24 -30.55 67.23
C LEU A 668 12.31 -30.99 66.20
N LYS A 669 13.31 -31.76 66.63
CA LYS A 669 14.32 -32.33 65.72
C LYS A 669 13.69 -33.22 64.65
N LYS A 670 12.65 -33.98 65.01
CA LYS A 670 11.91 -34.81 64.06
C LYS A 670 11.17 -33.94 63.03
N LEU A 671 10.51 -32.87 63.47
CA LEU A 671 9.86 -31.90 62.57
C LEU A 671 10.88 -31.21 61.65
N GLU A 672 12.03 -30.77 62.17
CA GLU A 672 13.11 -30.18 61.36
C GLU A 672 13.70 -31.16 60.33
N ALA A 673 13.70 -32.46 60.62
CA ALA A 673 14.08 -33.49 59.65
C ALA A 673 13.00 -33.68 58.58
N GLU A 674 11.72 -33.68 58.96
CA GLU A 674 10.58 -33.77 58.05
C GLU A 674 10.47 -32.55 57.12
N GLU A 675 10.86 -31.36 57.58
CA GLU A 675 10.89 -30.12 56.77
C GLU A 675 11.73 -30.26 55.49
N LYS A 676 12.84 -30.99 55.54
CA LYS A 676 13.70 -31.25 54.38
C LYS A 676 13.02 -32.13 53.32
N SER A 677 12.02 -32.92 53.72
CA SER A 677 11.24 -33.79 52.84
C SER A 677 9.96 -33.13 52.31
N LEU A 678 9.67 -31.89 52.74
CA LEU A 678 8.47 -31.18 52.29
C LEU A 678 8.55 -30.82 50.80
N PRO A 679 7.40 -30.77 50.11
CA PRO A 679 7.34 -30.31 48.73
C PRO A 679 7.85 -28.88 48.60
N LYS A 680 8.66 -28.62 47.57
CA LYS A 680 9.14 -27.27 47.25
C LYS A 680 8.05 -26.49 46.53
N ILE A 681 7.32 -25.66 47.28
CA ILE A 681 6.21 -24.84 46.76
C ILE A 681 6.65 -23.97 45.58
N ASP A 682 7.81 -23.34 45.66
CA ASP A 682 8.31 -22.47 44.59
C ASP A 682 8.49 -23.20 43.24
N ALA A 683 8.95 -24.46 43.28
CA ALA A 683 9.14 -25.26 42.08
C ALA A 683 7.80 -25.69 41.46
N LEU A 684 6.84 -26.09 42.28
CA LEU A 684 5.48 -26.43 41.83
C LEU A 684 4.72 -25.20 41.31
N THR A 685 4.94 -24.05 41.94
CA THR A 685 4.39 -22.75 41.53
C THR A 685 4.90 -22.39 40.13
N ALA A 686 6.22 -22.47 39.91
CA ALA A 686 6.85 -22.22 38.62
C ALA A 686 6.38 -23.17 37.52
N GLU A 687 6.20 -24.47 37.82
CA GLU A 687 5.69 -25.44 36.83
C GLU A 687 4.24 -25.15 36.45
N ARG A 688 3.39 -24.82 37.43
CA ARG A 688 2.00 -24.39 37.18
C ARG A 688 1.95 -23.11 36.35
N ASP A 689 2.81 -22.13 36.62
CA ASP A 689 2.87 -20.88 35.84
C ASP A 689 3.35 -21.12 34.40
N ARG A 690 4.31 -22.02 34.21
CA ARG A 690 4.77 -22.44 32.88
C ARG A 690 3.66 -23.11 32.08
N LEU A 691 2.92 -24.04 32.69
CA LEU A 691 1.77 -24.70 32.05
C LEU A 691 0.65 -23.72 31.73
N GLN A 692 0.41 -22.74 32.61
CA GLN A 692 -0.55 -21.66 32.36
C GLN A 692 -0.14 -20.84 31.14
N GLN A 693 1.12 -20.41 31.06
CA GLN A 693 1.63 -19.66 29.90
C GLN A 693 1.52 -20.46 28.59
N GLN A 694 1.80 -21.77 28.64
CA GLN A 694 1.64 -22.64 27.48
C GLN A 694 0.17 -22.72 27.03
N LEU A 695 -0.76 -22.91 27.97
CA LEU A 695 -2.19 -22.94 27.66
C LEU A 695 -2.69 -21.61 27.08
N ASP A 696 -2.25 -20.49 27.66
CA ASP A 696 -2.62 -19.16 27.19
C ASP A 696 -2.09 -18.91 25.76
N ALA A 697 -0.87 -19.36 25.46
CA ALA A 697 -0.31 -19.28 24.11
C ALA A 697 -1.11 -20.12 23.08
N GLU A 698 -1.48 -21.36 23.42
CA GLU A 698 -2.30 -22.21 22.53
C GLU A 698 -3.72 -21.65 22.33
N ARG A 699 -4.32 -21.04 23.36
CA ARG A 699 -5.62 -20.36 23.25
C ARG A 699 -5.54 -19.11 22.37
N GLN A 700 -4.48 -18.32 22.51
CA GLN A 700 -4.24 -17.17 21.62
C GLN A 700 -4.02 -17.63 20.17
N ALA A 701 -3.26 -18.70 19.95
CA ALA A 701 -3.06 -19.28 18.62
C ALA A 701 -4.38 -19.77 17.99
N LYS A 702 -5.23 -20.44 18.78
CA LYS A 702 -6.58 -20.85 18.36
C LYS A 702 -7.43 -19.64 17.95
N ALA A 703 -7.52 -18.62 18.81
CA ALA A 703 -8.31 -17.42 18.54
C ALA A 703 -7.83 -16.68 17.28
N ALA A 704 -6.51 -16.58 17.08
CA ALA A 704 -5.93 -16.00 15.88
C ALA A 704 -6.25 -16.81 14.61
N ALA A 705 -6.21 -18.15 14.70
CA ALA A 705 -6.58 -19.03 13.59
C ALA A 705 -8.07 -18.92 13.23
N GLU A 706 -8.97 -18.91 14.23
CA GLU A 706 -10.41 -18.71 14.02
C GLU A 706 -10.71 -17.34 13.40
N HIS A 707 -10.04 -16.28 13.85
CA HIS A 707 -10.15 -14.95 13.25
C HIS A 707 -9.69 -14.94 11.79
N ASN A 708 -8.57 -15.59 11.48
CA ASN A 708 -8.07 -15.70 10.10
C ASN A 708 -9.03 -16.48 9.19
N ILE A 709 -9.58 -17.60 9.68
CA ILE A 709 -10.60 -18.39 8.97
C ILE A 709 -11.82 -17.53 8.65
N ALA A 710 -12.33 -16.78 9.63
CA ALA A 710 -13.48 -15.89 9.43
C ALA A 710 -13.17 -14.78 8.42
N ALA A 711 -11.97 -14.19 8.47
CA ALA A 711 -11.54 -13.16 7.53
C ALA A 711 -11.45 -13.70 6.09
N ILE A 712 -10.87 -14.89 5.90
CA ILE A 712 -10.77 -15.52 4.58
C ILE A 712 -12.16 -15.91 4.05
N ALA A 713 -13.03 -16.47 4.89
CA ALA A 713 -14.38 -16.85 4.50
C ALA A 713 -15.22 -15.63 4.06
N ALA A 714 -15.14 -14.52 4.80
CA ALA A 714 -15.80 -13.27 4.43
C ALA A 714 -15.28 -12.71 3.09
N GLU A 715 -13.98 -12.84 2.82
CA GLU A 715 -13.40 -12.43 1.54
C GLU A 715 -13.89 -13.30 0.38
N ILE A 716 -14.02 -14.61 0.56
CA ILE A 716 -14.59 -15.52 -0.45
C ILE A 716 -16.02 -15.13 -0.80
N GLU A 717 -16.86 -14.86 0.21
CA GLU A 717 -18.25 -14.43 0.00
C GLU A 717 -18.31 -13.09 -0.75
N ALA A 718 -17.49 -12.12 -0.36
CA ALA A 718 -17.41 -10.82 -1.01
C ALA A 718 -16.94 -10.95 -2.48
N TYR A 719 -15.96 -11.80 -2.74
CA TYR A 719 -15.47 -12.06 -4.09
C TYR A 719 -16.54 -12.71 -4.97
N ALA A 720 -17.25 -13.71 -4.44
CA ALA A 720 -18.34 -14.37 -5.15
C ALA A 720 -19.48 -13.39 -5.48
N ALA A 721 -19.84 -12.50 -4.56
CA ALA A 721 -20.83 -11.45 -4.81
C ALA A 721 -20.38 -10.48 -5.91
N ALA A 722 -19.12 -10.04 -5.87
CA ALA A 722 -18.56 -9.14 -6.89
C ALA A 722 -18.48 -9.80 -8.27
N GLN A 723 -18.18 -11.10 -8.35
CA GLN A 723 -18.22 -11.83 -9.63
C GLN A 723 -19.62 -11.85 -10.24
N VAL A 724 -20.65 -12.10 -9.45
CA VAL A 724 -22.04 -12.10 -9.93
C VAL A 724 -22.44 -10.72 -10.45
N GLU A 725 -22.06 -9.65 -9.75
CA GLU A 725 -22.33 -8.28 -10.20
C GLU A 725 -21.58 -7.93 -11.49
N LEU A 726 -20.32 -8.38 -11.60
CA LEU A 726 -19.51 -8.18 -12.80
C LEU A 726 -20.10 -8.94 -14.00
N GLU A 727 -20.49 -10.20 -13.81
CA GLU A 727 -21.15 -11.01 -14.85
C GLU A 727 -22.48 -10.39 -15.30
N ALA A 728 -23.29 -9.90 -14.36
CA ALA A 728 -24.53 -9.18 -14.68
C ALA A 728 -24.26 -7.91 -15.50
N THR A 729 -23.19 -7.17 -15.16
CA THR A 729 -22.77 -5.97 -15.89
C THR A 729 -22.29 -6.32 -17.30
N PHE A 730 -21.51 -7.39 -17.46
CA PHE A 730 -21.07 -7.86 -18.78
C PHE A 730 -22.25 -8.29 -19.65
N ALA A 731 -23.21 -9.05 -19.11
CA ALA A 731 -24.42 -9.45 -19.83
C ALA A 731 -25.23 -8.23 -20.32
N GLN A 732 -25.33 -7.18 -19.50
CA GLN A 732 -25.98 -5.93 -19.89
C GLN A 732 -25.20 -5.22 -21.02
N GLN A 733 -23.88 -5.17 -20.94
CA GLN A 733 -23.04 -4.57 -21.98
C GLN A 733 -23.14 -5.34 -23.30
N GLU A 734 -23.10 -6.67 -23.27
CA GLU A 734 -23.24 -7.52 -24.46
C GLU A 734 -24.58 -7.26 -25.16
N SER A 735 -25.68 -7.21 -24.42
CA SER A 735 -27.01 -6.87 -24.98
C SER A 735 -27.03 -5.47 -25.63
N THR A 736 -26.26 -4.53 -25.08
CA THR A 736 -26.14 -3.16 -25.64
C THR A 736 -25.32 -3.15 -26.92
N VAL A 737 -24.25 -3.95 -26.99
CA VAL A 737 -23.43 -4.10 -28.19
C VAL A 737 -24.22 -4.77 -29.31
N GLU A 738 -24.97 -5.83 -29.02
CA GLU A 738 -25.86 -6.47 -30.00
C GLU A 738 -26.88 -5.49 -30.57
N ALA A 739 -27.52 -4.69 -29.70
CA ALA A 739 -28.47 -3.66 -30.12
C ALA A 739 -27.82 -2.63 -31.06
N LYS A 740 -26.64 -2.10 -30.70
CA LYS A 740 -25.90 -1.13 -31.53
C LYS A 740 -25.39 -1.72 -32.84
N THR A 741 -25.00 -2.99 -32.84
CA THR A 741 -24.56 -3.68 -34.06
C THR A 741 -25.73 -3.82 -35.04
N GLY A 742 -26.93 -4.11 -34.54
CA GLY A 742 -28.15 -4.08 -35.34
C GLY A 742 -28.52 -2.70 -35.88
N GLU A 743 -28.26 -1.62 -35.13
CA GLU A 743 -28.41 -0.25 -35.63
C GLU A 743 -27.37 0.10 -36.70
N LEU A 744 -26.11 -0.30 -36.52
CA LEU A 744 -25.04 -0.07 -37.49
C LEU A 744 -25.35 -0.76 -38.83
N GLY A 745 -25.82 -2.01 -38.82
CA GLY A 745 -26.20 -2.72 -40.04
C GLY A 745 -27.29 -1.99 -40.83
N LYS A 746 -28.29 -1.40 -40.15
CA LYS A 746 -29.31 -0.56 -40.82
C LYS A 746 -28.71 0.70 -41.42
N LEU A 747 -27.74 1.30 -40.74
CA LEU A 747 -27.05 2.50 -41.23
C LEU A 747 -26.18 2.18 -42.45
N GLU A 748 -25.50 1.03 -42.46
CA GLU A 748 -24.72 0.54 -43.60
C GLU A 748 -25.61 0.27 -44.82
N GLU A 749 -26.79 -0.32 -44.63
CA GLU A 749 -27.78 -0.48 -45.71
C GLU A 749 -28.24 0.87 -46.27
N GLN A 750 -28.51 1.85 -45.39
CA GLN A 750 -28.88 3.21 -45.81
C GLN A 750 -27.75 3.91 -46.55
N TYR A 751 -26.52 3.80 -46.06
CA TYR A 751 -25.34 4.37 -46.70
C TYR A 751 -25.09 3.76 -48.07
N ALA A 752 -25.19 2.43 -48.20
CA ALA A 752 -25.07 1.75 -49.49
C ALA A 752 -26.15 2.19 -50.47
N ALA A 753 -27.39 2.37 -50.00
CA ALA A 753 -28.48 2.89 -50.82
C ALA A 753 -28.25 4.34 -51.27
N GLU A 754 -27.69 5.19 -50.41
CA GLU A 754 -27.39 6.58 -50.76
C GLU A 754 -26.17 6.68 -51.69
N GLN A 755 -25.13 5.87 -51.47
CA GLN A 755 -23.96 5.78 -52.34
C GLN A 755 -24.35 5.35 -53.76
N ALA A 756 -25.28 4.39 -53.89
CA ALA A 756 -25.79 3.98 -55.20
C ALA A 756 -26.46 5.13 -55.97
N LYS A 757 -27.17 6.04 -55.27
CA LYS A 757 -27.74 7.24 -55.89
C LYS A 757 -26.65 8.23 -56.30
N VAL A 758 -25.61 8.39 -55.48
CA VAL A 758 -24.47 9.26 -55.82
C VAL A 758 -23.75 8.75 -57.08
N ASP A 759 -23.56 7.45 -57.19
CA ASP A 759 -22.93 6.82 -58.37
C ASP A 759 -23.79 7.00 -59.63
N GLU A 760 -25.12 6.93 -59.50
CA GLU A 760 -26.07 7.23 -60.58
C GLU A 760 -25.95 8.69 -61.06
N VAL A 761 -25.96 9.65 -60.13
CA VAL A 761 -25.79 11.08 -60.43
C VAL A 761 -24.41 11.37 -61.04
N ALA A 762 -23.36 10.69 -60.57
CA ALA A 762 -22.01 10.83 -61.13
C ALA A 762 -21.94 10.33 -62.58
N ALA A 763 -22.61 9.22 -62.90
CA ALA A 763 -22.70 8.70 -64.26
C ALA A 763 -23.49 9.66 -65.18
N GLU A 764 -24.58 10.25 -64.71
CA GLU A 764 -25.32 11.28 -65.42
C GLU A 764 -24.45 12.51 -65.70
N LEU A 765 -23.68 12.97 -64.71
CA LEU A 765 -22.78 14.11 -64.84
C LEU A 765 -21.69 13.85 -65.89
N GLU A 766 -21.12 12.64 -65.93
CA GLU A 766 -20.11 12.27 -66.92
C GLU A 766 -20.70 12.19 -68.33
N ALA A 767 -21.94 11.69 -68.47
CA ALA A 767 -22.66 11.70 -69.74
C ALA A 767 -22.91 13.12 -70.25
N LEU A 768 -23.34 14.02 -69.37
CA LEU A 768 -23.51 15.46 -69.65
C LEU A 768 -22.19 16.12 -70.07
N ARG A 769 -21.07 15.82 -69.40
CA ARG A 769 -19.73 16.33 -69.79
C ARG A 769 -19.35 15.91 -71.21
N LYS A 770 -19.54 14.63 -71.55
CA LYS A 770 -19.29 14.13 -72.92
C LYS A 770 -20.19 14.80 -73.96
N GLN A 771 -21.42 15.14 -73.60
CA GLN A 771 -22.30 15.93 -74.48
C GLN A 771 -21.78 17.36 -74.66
N MET A 772 -21.31 18.02 -73.60
CA MET A 772 -20.73 19.36 -73.71
C MET A 772 -19.47 19.38 -74.57
N GLU A 773 -18.55 18.42 -74.42
CA GLU A 773 -17.35 18.33 -75.27
C GLU A 773 -17.70 18.18 -76.75
N LYS A 774 -18.71 17.36 -77.08
CA LYS A 774 -19.22 17.22 -78.46
C LYS A 774 -19.85 18.51 -78.98
N LEU A 775 -20.52 19.27 -78.13
CA LEU A 775 -21.07 20.57 -78.51
C LEU A 775 -19.96 21.61 -78.72
N GLU A 776 -18.92 21.60 -77.89
CA GLU A 776 -17.75 22.46 -78.06
C GLU A 776 -16.96 22.15 -79.33
N SER A 777 -16.77 20.88 -79.67
CA SER A 777 -16.10 20.49 -80.92
C SER A 777 -16.88 20.98 -82.14
N LYS A 778 -18.21 20.76 -82.16
CA LYS A 778 -19.09 21.30 -83.19
C LYS A 778 -19.04 22.82 -83.26
N ARG A 779 -18.96 23.52 -82.12
CA ARG A 779 -18.82 24.98 -82.08
C ARG A 779 -17.53 25.43 -82.76
N LYS A 780 -16.41 24.73 -82.53
CA LYS A 780 -15.11 25.02 -83.16
C LYS A 780 -15.15 24.77 -84.67
N GLU A 781 -15.77 23.68 -85.12
CA GLU A 781 -15.97 23.40 -86.54
C GLU A 781 -16.80 24.50 -87.22
N LEU A 782 -17.93 24.89 -86.62
CA LEU A 782 -18.77 25.99 -87.12
C LEU A 782 -18.01 27.33 -87.16
N ALA A 783 -17.18 27.61 -86.16
CA ALA A 783 -16.35 28.82 -86.15
C ALA A 783 -15.29 28.83 -87.27
N ALA A 784 -14.69 27.67 -87.59
CA ALA A 784 -13.74 27.54 -88.69
C ALA A 784 -14.44 27.71 -90.06
N VAL A 785 -15.64 27.16 -90.22
CA VAL A 785 -16.45 27.37 -91.43
C VAL A 785 -16.82 28.86 -91.58
N ALA A 786 -17.18 29.53 -90.48
CA ALA A 786 -17.49 30.95 -90.49
C ALA A 786 -16.28 31.80 -90.93
N SER A 787 -15.07 31.54 -90.40
CA SER A 787 -13.89 32.30 -90.81
C SER A 787 -13.50 32.05 -92.28
N THR A 788 -13.71 30.82 -92.77
CA THR A 788 -13.46 30.49 -94.19
C THR A 788 -14.44 31.25 -95.10
N ALA A 789 -15.71 31.35 -94.68
CA ALA A 789 -16.72 32.12 -95.40
C ALA A 789 -16.41 33.63 -95.39
N GLU A 790 -15.91 34.18 -94.28
CA GLU A 790 -15.45 35.57 -94.19
C GLU A 790 -14.26 35.85 -95.13
N GLN A 791 -13.28 34.94 -95.18
CA GLN A 791 -12.15 35.05 -96.10
C GLN A 791 -12.60 35.02 -97.57
N ALA A 792 -13.50 34.09 -97.91
CA ALA A 792 -14.07 34.00 -99.26
C ALA A 792 -14.84 35.27 -99.65
N ALA A 793 -15.62 35.84 -98.72
CA ALA A 793 -16.32 37.11 -98.95
C ALA A 793 -15.33 38.25 -99.22
N SER A 794 -14.24 38.35 -98.46
CA SER A 794 -13.21 39.37 -98.68
C SER A 794 -12.49 39.24 -100.04
N SER A 795 -12.27 38.00 -100.50
CA SER A 795 -11.67 37.72 -101.82
C SER A 795 -12.59 38.14 -102.96
N LEU A 796 -13.89 37.83 -102.83
CA LEU A 796 -14.91 38.24 -103.80
C LEU A 796 -15.05 39.78 -103.83
N GLU A 797 -14.96 40.45 -102.69
CA GLU A 797 -14.94 41.92 -102.64
C GLU A 797 -13.71 42.51 -103.35
N ALA A 798 -12.54 41.88 -103.21
CA ALA A 798 -11.33 42.29 -103.92
C ALA A 798 -11.42 42.08 -105.44
N GLU A 799 -11.93 40.92 -105.89
CA GLU A 799 -12.19 40.66 -107.32
C GLU A 799 -13.22 41.64 -107.89
N LEU A 800 -14.28 41.97 -107.14
CA LEU A 800 -15.27 42.96 -107.55
C LEU A 800 -14.64 44.34 -107.73
N ALA A 801 -13.71 44.73 -106.84
CA ALA A 801 -12.98 45.98 -106.94
C ALA A 801 -12.05 46.01 -108.17
N GLU A 802 -11.39 44.90 -108.50
CA GLU A 802 -10.53 44.78 -109.68
C GLU A 802 -11.34 44.87 -110.98
N LEU A 803 -12.46 44.13 -111.07
CA LEU A 803 -13.40 44.21 -112.19
C LEU A 803 -13.99 45.60 -112.36
N SER A 804 -14.30 46.31 -111.26
CA SER A 804 -14.73 47.69 -111.31
C SER A 804 -13.65 48.61 -111.89
N ASN A 805 -12.38 48.33 -111.59
CA ASN A 805 -11.24 49.12 -112.09
C ASN A 805 -10.95 48.82 -113.56
N GLU A 806 -11.08 47.56 -114.00
CA GLU A 806 -11.05 47.19 -115.41
C GLU A 806 -12.21 47.82 -116.19
N LYS A 807 -13.43 47.77 -115.64
CA LYS A 807 -14.59 48.46 -116.23
C LYS A 807 -14.29 49.95 -116.42
N ALA A 808 -13.72 50.63 -115.42
CA ALA A 808 -13.34 52.04 -115.53
C ALA A 808 -12.27 52.27 -116.61
N LYS A 809 -11.30 51.35 -116.79
CA LYS A 809 -10.32 51.43 -117.89
C LYS A 809 -10.96 51.24 -119.26
N VAL A 810 -11.89 50.31 -119.40
CA VAL A 810 -12.63 50.06 -120.65
C VAL A 810 -13.53 51.25 -120.98
N GLU A 811 -14.23 51.81 -120.00
CA GLU A 811 -15.03 53.03 -120.18
C GLU A 811 -14.15 54.22 -120.61
N LYS A 812 -12.95 54.36 -120.02
CA LYS A 812 -11.97 55.36 -120.45
C LYS A 812 -11.47 55.12 -121.88
N ALA A 813 -11.11 53.88 -122.22
CA ALA A 813 -10.69 53.53 -123.58
C ALA A 813 -11.80 53.74 -124.61
N LEU A 814 -13.06 53.48 -124.23
CA LEU A 814 -14.23 53.73 -125.06
C LEU A 814 -14.43 55.24 -125.26
N SER A 815 -14.28 56.05 -124.20
CA SER A 815 -14.29 57.51 -124.29
C SER A 815 -13.17 58.03 -125.21
N ASP A 816 -11.95 57.51 -125.07
CA ASP A 816 -10.80 57.88 -125.91
C ASP A 816 -11.02 57.48 -127.37
N PHE A 817 -11.64 56.31 -127.62
CA PHE A 817 -12.05 55.86 -128.96
C PHE A 817 -13.13 56.77 -129.57
N HIS A 818 -14.13 57.18 -128.79
CA HIS A 818 -15.13 58.14 -129.24
C HIS A 818 -14.49 59.50 -129.57
N ALA A 819 -13.56 60.00 -128.74
CA ALA A 819 -12.83 61.23 -129.00
C ALA A 819 -11.95 61.14 -130.27
N THR A 820 -11.32 59.99 -130.54
CA THR A 820 -10.55 59.76 -131.78
C THR A 820 -11.45 59.60 -133.01
N ALA A 821 -12.63 58.99 -132.87
CA ALA A 821 -13.63 58.93 -133.93
C ALA A 821 -14.19 60.32 -134.28
N GLU A 822 -14.32 61.20 -133.29
CA GLU A 822 -14.77 62.58 -133.46
C GLU A 822 -13.69 63.47 -134.09
N LEU A 823 -12.41 63.27 -133.75
CA LEU A 823 -11.25 63.85 -134.46
C LEU A 823 -11.16 63.38 -135.92
N ARG A 824 -11.49 62.12 -136.21
CA ARG A 824 -11.52 61.60 -137.60
C ARG A 824 -12.59 62.25 -138.46
N LYS A 825 -13.72 62.66 -137.87
CA LYS A 825 -14.77 63.43 -138.56
C LYS A 825 -14.37 64.87 -138.88
N GLN A 826 -13.30 65.41 -138.27
CA GLN A 826 -12.80 66.76 -138.54
C GLN A 826 -11.77 66.84 -139.67
N PHE A 827 -11.31 65.70 -140.22
CA PHE A 827 -10.25 65.63 -141.24
C PHE A 827 -10.66 64.92 -142.55
N GLU A 828 -11.95 64.81 -142.85
CA GLU A 828 -12.42 64.43 -144.20
C GLU A 828 -12.48 65.67 -145.11
N PRO A 829 -11.68 65.76 -146.20
CA PRO A 829 -11.82 66.83 -147.19
C PRO A 829 -12.90 66.45 -148.22
N GLY A 830 -13.92 67.29 -148.33
CA GLY A 830 -14.54 67.56 -149.62
C GLY A 830 -13.72 68.62 -150.34
N ASN A 831 -13.16 68.26 -151.50
CA ASN A 831 -12.18 69.02 -152.31
C ASN A 831 -10.78 69.20 -151.73
#